data_AF-A0A409VGV6-F1
#
_entry.id   AF-A0A409VGV6-F1
#
_cell.length_a   1.000
_cell.length_b   1.000
_cell.length_c   1.000
_cell.angle_alpha   90.00
_cell.angle_beta   90.00
_cell.angle_gamma   90.00
#
_symmetry.space_group_name_H-M   'P 1'
#
loop_
_entity.id
_entity.type
_entity.pdbx_description
1 polymer ?
#
loop_
_entity_poly.entity_id
_entity_poly.type
_entity_poly.pdbx_seq_one_letter_code
_entity_poly.pdbx_strand_id
1 'polypeptide(L)'
;MEAQDRTKERVDIPFSLSVSSIIAGLFYSCIRSVHSFCSLVREISKVRPTLPGTRPKKNAGQPDYPALQVFSRWVAELRRRFDPLPPNTTTICFRMLFPEEDVYRKYDIQESKMTQLLEQCYGFEAEVFANWSLEEASGCLGQELRIVLERSCPQLDGPISSLSLAEVDELLSELASKSGFSHHSVTSKYPKAQRRSRSAIIRTLFRQLSPEDASVLTQIILKDLRPLMYPLTEFHYTTALTKFNAASVNMLSKEHAMNVWDPSKMMSKFYRMRASLDEAAAFADQSSNERCDIGPTINIPVAIPKSEKGQGCDHALSFFEGSERVWAETKYDGERAQIHVEIMDDKSSRIRIFSKSKRDSTQDRYAVHDIIRRALRLSPATLHREAWKGSISKNVIIDAEMVAFRGDEVDEFWRIRQLIENTAHGIRRKRKGAGHKSSYEHESMDSEANQEYTLGLVIFDIIYLDCRSLVYRPYTYRRKVLENLVETESGKVILAARYPIYMTKHNPVKELQRIFADHIASHQEGLVLKADDSSYNDYKRPWVKLKKDYIPGYGDSLDLVILGASWEKSRGRSLRVPPTTFTTFYIGAVNTKLDSSANPAYKYPTSTSTRTSPRTLDEVRPSFHMYFTASYGLSRDELEEVNFLIKNADASQFKKDPPYDLTHPSSLSPPATLLRTPLAVSLFGAGFTKAPGSQHYELRFPRIEKVYRPTERSWKDTTSLDDLHKVACAAVGRDRSDKDIKDWANSLWGKHSSPSIRSPRKRKARADIWYERLDTLTKKAKVCHAKSIFTAEDKWPMPHDTAQPLTSRTNLPKSHALHSDLWGKTVDDGAQHGMALLTPPAQHEIAVQKGANRVSSQRTTSPAAVPTQGDLRASRWMGTLVWFTSPGSKCSSCQLWKKKIPQEGRLHSLESLLVGCGRMSRADVPKQGIVIIDENDEDAGKWREKVAGILRMHGNHVPVVILGCKSTS
;
A
#
# COMPACT_ATOMS: atom_id res chain seq x y z
N MET A 1 -52.20 -63.27 -29.46
CA MET A 1 -51.22 -62.76 -30.44
C MET A 1 -50.25 -61.91 -29.64
N GLU A 2 -49.29 -62.58 -28.99
CA GLU A 2 -47.89 -62.76 -29.46
C GLU A 2 -47.06 -61.49 -29.21
N ALA A 3 -45.85 -61.49 -28.64
CA ALA A 3 -45.03 -62.37 -27.80
C ALA A 3 -43.85 -61.46 -27.37
N GLN A 4 -43.58 -61.27 -26.07
CA GLN A 4 -42.36 -61.74 -25.37
C GLN A 4 -41.04 -61.66 -26.16
N ASP A 5 -40.04 -60.92 -25.66
CA ASP A 5 -38.94 -61.54 -24.89
C ASP A 5 -38.07 -60.53 -24.10
N ARG A 6 -37.45 -61.06 -23.06
CA ARG A 6 -36.65 -60.43 -21.99
C ARG A 6 -35.17 -60.35 -22.39
N THR A 7 -34.46 -59.33 -21.90
CA THR A 7 -33.00 -59.40 -21.69
C THR A 7 -32.61 -58.92 -20.29
N LYS A 8 -32.05 -59.85 -19.52
CA LYS A 8 -31.26 -59.69 -18.29
C LYS A 8 -29.77 -59.56 -18.65
N GLU A 9 -28.97 -59.24 -17.63
CA GLU A 9 -27.50 -59.35 -17.52
C GLU A 9 -26.72 -58.14 -18.09
N ARG A 10 -25.60 -57.68 -17.53
CA ARG A 10 -24.76 -58.08 -16.39
C ARG A 10 -23.88 -56.86 -16.07
N VAL A 11 -23.60 -56.63 -14.79
CA VAL A 11 -22.54 -55.71 -14.35
C VAL A 11 -21.23 -56.49 -14.45
N ASP A 12 -20.39 -56.14 -15.43
CA ASP A 12 -19.02 -56.64 -15.52
C ASP A 12 -18.03 -55.47 -15.56
N ILE A 13 -17.23 -55.41 -14.50
CA ILE A 13 -16.00 -54.64 -14.38
C ILE A 13 -14.94 -55.31 -15.27
N PRO A 14 -14.10 -54.55 -16.00
CA PRO A 14 -12.71 -54.99 -16.06
C PRO A 14 -11.65 -53.87 -16.01
N PHE A 15 -10.73 -54.10 -15.07
CA PHE A 15 -9.27 -54.13 -15.22
C PHE A 15 -8.38 -52.86 -15.20
N SER A 16 -7.60 -52.86 -14.10
CA SER A 16 -6.16 -52.58 -13.96
C SER A 16 -5.63 -51.18 -14.25
N LEU A 17 -5.63 -50.36 -13.20
CA LEU A 17 -4.61 -49.31 -13.01
C LEU A 17 -3.27 -49.99 -12.71
N SER A 18 -2.35 -49.94 -13.67
CA SER A 18 -0.98 -50.40 -13.48
C SER A 18 -0.27 -49.51 -12.45
N VAL A 19 0.54 -50.17 -11.61
CA VAL A 19 1.34 -49.60 -10.51
C VAL A 19 2.40 -48.60 -11.02
N SER A 20 2.52 -48.40 -12.33
CA SER A 20 3.45 -47.45 -12.97
C SER A 20 3.02 -45.98 -12.87
N SER A 21 1.73 -45.68 -12.62
CA SER A 21 1.26 -44.28 -12.45
C SER A 21 1.55 -43.69 -11.06
N ILE A 22 1.78 -44.54 -10.06
CA ILE A 22 2.11 -44.10 -8.69
C ILE A 22 3.60 -43.74 -8.58
N ILE A 23 4.45 -44.38 -9.38
CA ILE A 23 5.89 -44.10 -9.43
C ILE A 23 6.17 -42.80 -10.22
N ALA A 24 5.36 -42.49 -11.24
CA ALA A 24 5.34 -41.16 -11.85
C ALA A 24 4.88 -40.08 -10.85
N GLY A 25 3.93 -40.36 -9.95
CA GLY A 25 3.48 -39.42 -8.92
C GLY A 25 4.53 -39.05 -7.84
N LEU A 26 5.58 -39.87 -7.69
CA LEU A 26 6.62 -39.70 -6.67
C LEU A 26 7.87 -38.98 -7.19
N PHE A 27 8.15 -39.03 -8.50
CA PHE A 27 9.29 -38.33 -9.11
C PHE A 27 9.02 -36.83 -9.42
N TYR A 28 7.76 -36.38 -9.36
CA TYR A 28 7.34 -34.99 -9.61
C TYR A 28 7.39 -34.07 -8.35
N SER A 29 8.02 -34.52 -7.25
CA SER A 29 7.83 -33.90 -5.92
C SER A 29 8.74 -32.71 -5.57
N CYS A 30 9.52 -32.14 -6.50
CA CYS A 30 10.51 -31.12 -6.14
C CYS A 30 10.14 -29.67 -6.56
N ILE A 31 9.03 -29.46 -7.30
CA ILE A 31 8.29 -28.16 -7.33
C ILE A 31 7.32 -28.04 -6.14
N ARG A 32 7.06 -29.14 -5.41
CA ARG A 32 5.95 -29.27 -4.46
C ARG A 32 6.05 -28.51 -3.14
N SER A 33 7.01 -27.62 -2.88
CA SER A 33 7.01 -26.90 -1.60
C SER A 33 7.05 -25.39 -1.77
N VAL A 34 6.17 -24.72 -1.03
CA VAL A 34 6.21 -23.28 -0.72
C VAL A 34 7.63 -22.83 -0.38
N HIS A 35 8.40 -23.71 0.25
CA HIS A 35 9.80 -23.51 0.60
C HIS A 35 10.69 -23.09 -0.58
N SER A 36 10.51 -23.64 -1.78
CA SER A 36 11.30 -23.23 -2.96
C SER A 36 11.05 -21.75 -3.32
N PHE A 37 9.80 -21.31 -3.27
CA PHE A 37 9.45 -19.90 -3.48
C PHE A 37 9.95 -19.01 -2.32
N CYS A 38 9.80 -19.45 -1.07
CA CYS A 38 10.34 -18.72 0.08
C CYS A 38 11.86 -18.60 0.04
N SER A 39 12.56 -19.59 -0.51
CA SER A 39 14.01 -19.52 -0.73
C SER A 39 14.40 -18.37 -1.66
N LEU A 40 13.60 -18.08 -2.70
CA LEU A 40 13.80 -16.91 -3.56
C LEU A 40 13.68 -15.61 -2.75
N VAL A 41 12.65 -15.49 -1.92
CA VAL A 41 12.45 -14.30 -1.06
C VAL A 41 13.65 -14.12 -0.12
N ARG A 42 14.14 -15.21 0.47
CA ARG A 42 15.33 -15.21 1.34
C ARG A 42 16.61 -14.86 0.59
N GLU A 43 16.84 -15.36 -0.61
CA GLU A 43 18.04 -15.01 -1.37
C GLU A 43 18.00 -13.55 -1.84
N ILE A 44 16.82 -13.01 -2.16
CA ILE A 44 16.68 -11.59 -2.46
C ILE A 44 16.92 -10.74 -1.21
N SER A 45 16.47 -11.19 -0.02
CA SER A 45 16.65 -10.45 1.23
C SER A 45 18.12 -10.29 1.65
N LYS A 46 19.01 -11.17 1.18
CA LYS A 46 20.47 -11.08 1.37
C LYS A 46 21.14 -10.00 0.51
N VAL A 47 20.45 -9.44 -0.48
CA VAL A 47 20.98 -8.36 -1.33
C VAL A 47 21.23 -7.12 -0.48
N ARG A 48 22.49 -6.73 -0.35
CA ARG A 48 22.87 -5.54 0.44
C ARG A 48 22.52 -4.24 -0.30
N PRO A 49 21.97 -3.23 0.41
CA PRO A 49 21.78 -1.91 -0.15
C PRO A 49 23.10 -1.25 -0.57
N THR A 50 23.09 -0.51 -1.67
CA THR A 50 24.22 0.31 -2.11
C THR A 50 24.21 1.68 -1.43
N LEU A 51 25.40 2.21 -1.12
CA LEU A 51 25.53 3.56 -0.59
C LEU A 51 25.09 4.59 -1.63
N PRO A 52 24.43 5.69 -1.22
CA PRO A 52 24.12 6.82 -2.11
C PRO A 52 25.37 7.28 -2.87
N GLY A 53 25.24 7.52 -4.17
CA GLY A 53 26.35 8.00 -5.02
C GLY A 53 27.27 6.90 -5.59
N THR A 54 27.26 5.68 -5.04
CA THR A 54 27.99 4.54 -5.64
C THR A 54 27.21 3.96 -6.82
N ARG A 55 27.44 4.47 -8.03
CA ARG A 55 26.89 3.84 -9.25
C ARG A 55 27.78 2.67 -9.68
N PRO A 56 27.29 1.43 -9.76
CA PRO A 56 28.03 0.37 -10.43
C PRO A 56 28.19 0.72 -11.92
N LYS A 57 29.37 0.45 -12.48
CA LYS A 57 29.63 0.61 -13.92
C LYS A 57 28.61 -0.23 -14.70
N LYS A 58 27.79 0.41 -15.53
CA LYS A 58 26.81 -0.28 -16.39
C LYS A 58 27.55 -0.97 -17.54
N ASN A 59 27.41 -2.28 -17.66
CA ASN A 59 27.64 -2.96 -18.93
C ASN A 59 26.50 -2.59 -19.90
N ALA A 60 26.84 -2.22 -21.13
CA ALA A 60 25.86 -1.78 -22.11
C ALA A 60 24.91 -2.93 -22.51
N GLY A 61 23.59 -2.75 -22.35
CA GLY A 61 22.60 -3.57 -23.06
C GLY A 61 21.38 -4.06 -22.28
N GLN A 62 21.44 -4.27 -20.95
CA GLN A 62 20.28 -4.69 -20.15
C GLN A 62 20.31 -4.12 -18.71
N PRO A 63 19.13 -3.90 -18.08
CA PRO A 63 19.07 -3.53 -16.67
C PRO A 63 19.55 -4.70 -15.82
N ASP A 64 20.80 -4.66 -15.39
CA ASP A 64 21.40 -5.68 -14.53
C ASP A 64 21.53 -5.14 -13.09
N TYR A 65 20.87 -5.79 -12.13
CA TYR A 65 20.93 -5.44 -10.72
C TYR A 65 20.76 -6.69 -9.84
N PRO A 66 21.29 -6.70 -8.60
CA PRO A 66 21.46 -7.94 -7.84
C PRO A 66 20.17 -8.75 -7.60
N ALA A 67 19.05 -8.08 -7.29
CA ALA A 67 17.77 -8.77 -7.12
C ALA A 67 17.28 -9.45 -8.41
N LEU A 68 17.52 -8.83 -9.58
CA LEU A 68 17.22 -9.46 -10.87
C LEU A 68 18.14 -10.65 -11.13
N GLN A 69 19.43 -10.55 -10.81
CA GLN A 69 20.37 -11.67 -10.97
C GLN A 69 19.99 -12.88 -10.10
N VAL A 70 19.58 -12.64 -8.85
CA VAL A 70 19.05 -13.69 -7.96
C VAL A 70 17.83 -14.35 -8.59
N PHE A 71 16.88 -13.54 -9.08
CA PHE A 71 15.69 -14.04 -9.76
C PHE A 71 16.02 -14.84 -11.03
N SER A 72 16.94 -14.34 -11.88
CA SER A 72 17.38 -15.04 -13.09
C SER A 72 18.01 -16.39 -12.78
N ARG A 73 18.86 -16.49 -11.74
CA ARG A 73 19.44 -17.76 -11.30
C ARG A 73 18.37 -18.72 -10.80
N TRP A 74 17.41 -18.22 -10.03
CA TRP A 74 16.30 -19.02 -9.53
C TRP A 74 15.41 -19.55 -10.66
N VAL A 75 15.07 -18.71 -11.66
CA VAL A 75 14.32 -19.14 -12.86
C VAL A 75 15.10 -20.17 -13.68
N ALA A 76 16.41 -19.97 -13.87
CA ALA A 76 17.25 -20.93 -14.58
C ALA A 76 17.28 -22.28 -13.86
N GLU A 77 17.42 -22.28 -12.53
CA GLU A 77 17.40 -23.51 -11.73
C GLU A 77 16.03 -24.19 -11.72
N LEU A 78 14.95 -23.41 -11.66
CA LEU A 78 13.58 -23.91 -11.77
C LEU A 78 13.38 -24.65 -13.10
N ARG A 79 13.78 -24.04 -14.23
CA ARG A 79 13.71 -24.68 -15.56
C ARG A 79 14.61 -25.90 -15.66
N ARG A 80 15.85 -25.80 -15.20
CA ARG A 80 16.81 -26.92 -15.24
C ARG A 80 16.26 -28.18 -14.56
N ARG A 81 15.49 -28.02 -13.47
CA ARG A 81 14.95 -29.15 -12.72
C ARG A 81 13.62 -29.67 -13.25
N PHE A 82 12.82 -28.85 -13.92
CA PHE A 82 11.39 -29.13 -14.10
C PHE A 82 10.82 -28.71 -15.46
N ASP A 83 11.64 -28.53 -16.49
CA ASP A 83 11.13 -28.26 -17.83
C ASP A 83 10.55 -29.56 -18.46
N PRO A 84 9.31 -29.55 -19.00
CA PRO A 84 8.35 -28.44 -19.04
C PRO A 84 7.67 -28.20 -17.68
N LEU A 85 7.54 -26.92 -17.30
CA LEU A 85 6.92 -26.53 -16.03
C LEU A 85 5.46 -27.00 -15.97
N PRO A 86 4.97 -27.42 -14.78
CA PRO A 86 3.56 -27.75 -14.61
C PRO A 86 2.63 -26.59 -15.00
N PRO A 87 1.43 -26.87 -15.54
CA PRO A 87 0.48 -25.82 -15.93
C PRO A 87 0.18 -24.86 -14.78
N ASN A 88 0.00 -23.58 -15.10
CA ASN A 88 -0.26 -22.47 -14.16
C ASN A 88 0.88 -22.10 -13.21
N THR A 89 2.06 -22.75 -13.30
CA THR A 89 3.21 -22.40 -12.44
C THR A 89 3.57 -20.92 -12.61
N THR A 90 3.60 -20.41 -13.84
CA THR A 90 3.89 -18.99 -14.13
C THR A 90 2.89 -18.08 -13.42
N THR A 91 1.59 -18.35 -13.54
CA THR A 91 0.54 -17.54 -12.90
C THR A 91 0.69 -17.52 -11.38
N ILE A 92 0.91 -18.69 -10.76
CA ILE A 92 1.07 -18.81 -9.31
C ILE A 92 2.31 -18.03 -8.84
N CYS A 93 3.45 -18.22 -9.49
CA CYS A 93 4.69 -17.53 -9.14
C CYS A 93 4.56 -16.01 -9.23
N PHE A 94 3.97 -15.47 -10.31
CA PHE A 94 3.80 -14.03 -10.47
C PHE A 94 2.79 -13.43 -9.48
N ARG A 95 1.71 -14.15 -9.15
CA ARG A 95 0.76 -13.72 -8.11
C ARG A 95 1.39 -13.68 -6.72
N MET A 96 2.23 -14.66 -6.39
CA MET A 96 2.91 -14.70 -5.08
C MET A 96 4.07 -13.69 -5.01
N LEU A 97 4.76 -13.44 -6.12
CA LEU A 97 5.89 -12.50 -6.19
C LEU A 97 5.44 -11.04 -6.22
N PHE A 98 4.29 -10.75 -6.84
CA PHE A 98 3.69 -9.42 -6.93
C PHE A 98 2.24 -9.42 -6.40
N PRO A 99 2.03 -9.73 -5.11
CA PRO A 99 0.68 -9.92 -4.56
C PRO A 99 -0.15 -8.63 -4.59
N GLU A 100 0.48 -7.45 -4.63
CA GLU A 100 -0.15 -6.15 -4.81
C GLU A 100 -0.79 -5.98 -6.20
N GLU A 101 -0.29 -6.68 -7.22
CA GLU A 101 -0.80 -6.64 -8.60
C GLU A 101 -1.98 -7.60 -8.82
N ASP A 102 -2.27 -8.48 -7.86
CA ASP A 102 -3.44 -9.36 -7.89
C ASP A 102 -4.73 -8.54 -7.66
N VAL A 103 -5.42 -8.23 -8.75
CA VAL A 103 -6.64 -7.44 -8.74
C VAL A 103 -7.86 -8.30 -8.40
N TYR A 104 -7.82 -9.60 -8.71
CA TYR A 104 -8.96 -10.50 -8.59
C TYR A 104 -9.17 -11.01 -7.17
N ARG A 105 -8.10 -11.30 -6.42
CA ARG A 105 -8.19 -11.75 -5.03
C ARG A 105 -8.04 -10.59 -4.06
N LYS A 106 -9.10 -10.36 -3.29
CA LYS A 106 -9.12 -9.47 -2.12
C LYS A 106 -9.42 -10.32 -0.89
N TYR A 107 -8.57 -10.23 0.12
CA TYR A 107 -8.75 -11.03 1.34
C TYR A 107 -9.64 -10.34 2.37
N ASP A 108 -9.72 -9.00 2.33
CA ASP A 108 -10.37 -8.17 3.37
C ASP A 108 -9.74 -8.43 4.75
N ILE A 109 -8.40 -8.52 4.75
CA ILE A 109 -7.57 -8.80 5.92
C ILE A 109 -6.49 -7.72 5.96
N GLN A 110 -6.49 -6.95 7.03
CA GLN A 110 -5.40 -6.05 7.44
C GLN A 110 -4.67 -6.66 8.63
N GLU A 111 -3.60 -6.02 9.09
CA GLU A 111 -2.74 -6.51 10.17
C GLU A 111 -3.54 -6.84 11.44
N SER A 112 -4.45 -5.96 11.87
CA SER A 112 -5.31 -6.19 13.03
C SER A 112 -6.14 -7.46 12.90
N LYS A 113 -6.70 -7.70 11.71
CA LYS A 113 -7.50 -8.90 11.45
C LYS A 113 -6.64 -10.15 11.27
N MET A 114 -5.45 -9.99 10.69
CA MET A 114 -4.49 -11.07 10.51
C MET A 114 -3.98 -11.56 11.86
N THR A 115 -3.65 -10.66 12.79
CA THR A 115 -3.27 -10.97 14.16
C THR A 115 -4.32 -11.84 14.86
N GLN A 116 -5.60 -11.47 14.78
CA GLN A 116 -6.70 -12.27 15.35
C GLN A 116 -6.80 -13.68 14.73
N LEU A 117 -6.52 -13.80 13.42
CA LEU A 117 -6.54 -15.10 12.74
C LEU A 117 -5.33 -15.96 13.12
N LEU A 118 -4.17 -15.35 13.34
CA LEU A 118 -2.94 -16.01 13.79
C LEU A 118 -3.03 -16.46 15.25
N GLU A 119 -3.63 -15.65 16.12
CA GLU A 119 -4.00 -16.03 17.50
C GLU A 119 -4.85 -17.31 17.50
N GLN A 120 -5.89 -17.38 16.69
CA GLN A 120 -6.74 -18.59 16.59
C GLN A 120 -6.03 -19.79 15.94
N CYS A 121 -4.92 -19.55 15.24
CA CYS A 121 -4.14 -20.58 14.56
C CYS A 121 -3.10 -21.21 15.49
N TYR A 122 -2.33 -20.36 16.21
CA TYR A 122 -1.19 -20.78 17.02
C TYR A 122 -1.42 -20.68 18.53
N GLY A 123 -2.47 -19.99 18.97
CA GLY A 123 -2.81 -19.83 20.39
C GLY A 123 -2.05 -18.73 21.13
N PHE A 124 -1.42 -17.80 20.42
CA PHE A 124 -0.77 -16.62 21.02
C PHE A 124 -1.79 -15.54 21.37
N GLU A 125 -1.55 -14.75 22.40
CA GLU A 125 -2.36 -13.57 22.70
C GLU A 125 -2.19 -12.51 21.60
N ALA A 126 -3.29 -11.88 21.16
CA ALA A 126 -3.25 -10.84 20.12
C ALA A 126 -2.31 -9.66 20.45
N GLU A 127 -2.13 -9.37 21.75
CA GLU A 127 -1.29 -8.29 22.26
C GLU A 127 0.19 -8.46 21.88
N VAL A 128 0.65 -9.69 21.68
CA VAL A 128 2.02 -10.00 21.23
C VAL A 128 2.34 -9.31 19.90
N PHE A 129 1.35 -9.17 19.03
CA PHE A 129 1.51 -8.54 17.71
C PHE A 129 0.92 -7.13 17.65
N ALA A 130 0.32 -6.62 18.72
CA ALA A 130 -0.32 -5.29 18.73
C ALA A 130 0.69 -4.18 18.43
N ASN A 131 1.95 -4.40 18.79
CA ASN A 131 3.02 -3.41 18.71
C ASN A 131 3.90 -3.55 17.46
N TRP A 132 3.47 -4.31 16.44
CA TRP A 132 4.28 -4.58 15.24
C TRP A 132 4.75 -3.32 14.48
N SER A 133 4.08 -2.19 14.70
CA SER A 133 4.37 -0.89 14.08
C SER A 133 4.90 0.17 15.06
N LEU A 134 5.22 -0.20 16.32
CA LEU A 134 5.83 0.71 17.30
C LEU A 134 7.36 0.76 17.12
N GLU A 135 8.00 1.70 17.80
CA GLU A 135 9.43 2.01 17.66
C GLU A 135 10.34 0.80 17.89
N GLU A 136 9.95 -0.11 18.78
CA GLU A 136 10.74 -1.30 19.14
C GLU A 136 10.56 -2.48 18.17
N ALA A 137 9.65 -2.38 17.20
CA ALA A 137 9.30 -3.48 16.31
C ALA A 137 9.99 -3.39 14.94
N SER A 138 9.96 -4.50 14.20
CA SER A 138 10.47 -4.56 12.82
C SER A 138 9.65 -3.72 11.83
N GLY A 139 8.46 -3.28 12.24
CA GLY A 139 7.49 -2.66 11.35
C GLY A 139 6.89 -3.66 10.38
N CYS A 140 7.02 -4.98 10.56
CA CYS A 140 6.61 -6.02 9.60
C CYS A 140 5.92 -7.19 10.33
N LEU A 141 4.59 -7.31 10.22
CA LEU A 141 3.84 -8.37 10.93
C LEU A 141 4.36 -9.78 10.64
N GLY A 142 4.73 -10.09 9.39
CA GLY A 142 5.31 -11.39 9.05
C GLY A 142 6.64 -11.66 9.77
N GLN A 143 7.49 -10.64 9.94
CA GLN A 143 8.75 -10.75 10.67
C GLN A 143 8.50 -10.90 12.18
N GLU A 144 7.53 -10.17 12.74
CA GLU A 144 7.12 -10.38 14.14
C GLU A 144 6.62 -11.81 14.38
N LEU A 145 5.80 -12.34 13.47
CA LEU A 145 5.35 -13.73 13.52
C LEU A 145 6.54 -14.70 13.50
N ARG A 146 7.53 -14.48 12.63
CA ARG A 146 8.75 -15.29 12.58
C ARG A 146 9.48 -15.26 13.91
N ILE A 147 9.73 -14.08 14.49
CA ILE A 147 10.44 -13.92 15.76
C ILE A 147 9.70 -14.64 16.89
N VAL A 148 8.38 -14.50 16.97
CA VAL A 148 7.56 -15.17 17.98
C VAL A 148 7.63 -16.69 17.82
N LEU A 149 7.46 -17.20 16.59
CA LEU A 149 7.52 -18.64 16.32
C LEU A 149 8.91 -19.23 16.62
N GLU A 150 9.99 -18.54 16.26
CA GLU A 150 11.37 -18.96 16.54
C GLU A 150 11.66 -18.97 18.06
N ARG A 151 11.15 -17.98 18.82
CA ARG A 151 11.31 -17.93 20.28
C ARG A 151 10.47 -18.98 21.00
N SER A 152 9.24 -19.19 20.56
CA SER A 152 8.34 -20.21 21.12
C SER A 152 8.76 -21.63 20.76
N CYS A 153 9.60 -21.82 19.73
CA CYS A 153 10.10 -23.12 19.29
C CYS A 153 11.56 -23.00 18.76
N PRO A 154 12.58 -23.02 19.64
CA PRO A 154 13.98 -22.73 19.28
C PRO A 154 14.69 -23.76 18.38
N GLN A 155 14.05 -24.89 18.05
CA GLN A 155 14.66 -25.94 17.23
C GLN A 155 13.76 -26.33 16.07
N LEU A 156 13.96 -25.69 14.91
CA LEU A 156 13.25 -26.01 13.67
C LEU A 156 14.18 -25.93 12.45
N ASP A 157 14.91 -27.01 12.20
CA ASP A 157 14.75 -27.66 10.89
C ASP A 157 13.30 -28.19 10.86
N GLY A 158 12.34 -27.28 10.71
CA GLY A 158 10.92 -27.63 10.68
C GLY A 158 10.62 -28.52 9.49
N PRO A 159 9.58 -29.38 9.55
CA PRO A 159 9.19 -30.17 8.40
C PRO A 159 8.96 -29.23 7.21
N ILE A 160 9.59 -29.55 6.07
CA ILE A 160 9.26 -28.91 4.79
C ILE A 160 7.76 -29.10 4.61
N SER A 161 7.03 -27.99 4.45
CA SER A 161 5.58 -28.04 4.23
C SER A 161 5.25 -29.05 3.14
N SER A 162 4.29 -29.93 3.42
CA SER A 162 3.80 -30.88 2.40
C SER A 162 2.94 -30.20 1.33
N LEU A 163 2.54 -28.94 1.56
CA LEU A 163 1.70 -28.18 0.65
C LEU A 163 2.48 -27.72 -0.58
N SER A 164 1.95 -28.09 -1.74
CA SER A 164 2.36 -27.57 -3.04
C SER A 164 1.95 -26.12 -3.25
N LEU A 165 2.68 -25.43 -4.12
CA LEU A 165 2.33 -24.06 -4.54
C LEU A 165 0.92 -23.97 -5.12
N ALA A 166 0.46 -25.01 -5.83
CA ALA A 166 -0.90 -25.09 -6.35
C ALA A 166 -1.95 -25.22 -5.24
N GLU A 167 -1.71 -26.06 -4.23
CA GLU A 167 -2.60 -26.17 -3.07
C GLU A 167 -2.65 -24.85 -2.29
N VAL A 168 -1.53 -24.17 -2.10
CA VAL A 168 -1.52 -22.84 -1.46
C VAL A 168 -2.30 -21.82 -2.30
N ASP A 169 -2.13 -21.78 -3.63
CA ASP A 169 -2.89 -20.87 -4.49
C ASP A 169 -4.40 -21.15 -4.45
N GLU A 170 -4.79 -22.42 -4.35
CA GLU A 170 -6.18 -22.85 -4.21
C GLU A 170 -6.77 -22.40 -2.86
N LEU A 171 -6.04 -22.61 -1.76
CA LEU A 171 -6.43 -22.17 -0.41
C LEU A 171 -6.54 -20.64 -0.31
N LEU A 172 -5.62 -19.91 -0.95
CA LEU A 172 -5.69 -18.46 -1.05
C LEU A 172 -6.91 -18.01 -1.88
N SER A 173 -7.25 -18.73 -2.95
CA SER A 173 -8.44 -18.46 -3.74
C SER A 173 -9.73 -18.69 -2.94
N GLU A 174 -9.79 -19.77 -2.14
CA GLU A 174 -10.90 -20.01 -1.22
C GLU A 174 -10.98 -18.90 -0.16
N LEU A 175 -9.85 -18.48 0.42
CA LEU A 175 -9.80 -17.39 1.40
C LEU A 175 -10.32 -16.08 0.79
N ALA A 176 -9.88 -15.74 -0.42
CA ALA A 176 -10.31 -14.55 -1.14
C ALA A 176 -11.80 -14.58 -1.50
N SER A 177 -12.39 -15.77 -1.72
CA SER A 177 -13.83 -15.92 -1.97
C SER A 177 -14.70 -15.42 -0.80
N LYS A 178 -14.13 -15.25 0.40
CA LYS A 178 -14.83 -14.72 1.59
C LYS A 178 -14.95 -13.21 1.59
N SER A 179 -14.21 -12.50 0.74
CA SER A 179 -14.39 -11.07 0.54
C SER A 179 -15.44 -10.81 -0.54
N GLY A 180 -16.35 -9.86 -0.27
CA GLY A 180 -17.26 -9.37 -1.29
C GLY A 180 -16.57 -8.51 -2.37
N PHE A 181 -15.34 -8.04 -2.10
CA PHE A 181 -14.57 -7.23 -3.05
C PHE A 181 -13.71 -8.06 -4.02
N SER A 182 -13.68 -9.38 -3.84
CA SER A 182 -13.03 -10.28 -4.80
C SER A 182 -13.82 -10.34 -6.11
N HIS A 183 -13.11 -10.59 -7.20
CA HIS A 183 -13.73 -10.71 -8.52
C HIS A 183 -14.72 -11.89 -8.56
N HIS A 184 -15.75 -11.78 -9.40
CA HIS A 184 -16.83 -12.76 -9.45
C HIS A 184 -16.32 -14.17 -9.73
N SER A 185 -15.32 -14.33 -10.61
CA SER A 185 -14.70 -15.63 -10.94
C SER A 185 -14.10 -16.36 -9.73
N VAL A 186 -13.59 -15.62 -8.73
CA VAL A 186 -13.06 -16.21 -7.50
C VAL A 186 -14.20 -16.62 -6.58
N THR A 187 -15.24 -15.79 -6.50
CA THR A 187 -16.40 -16.06 -5.64
C THR A 187 -17.30 -17.17 -6.17
N SER A 188 -17.44 -17.33 -7.48
CA SER A 188 -18.28 -18.37 -8.10
C SER A 188 -17.64 -19.75 -7.99
N LYS A 189 -16.30 -19.83 -8.02
CA LYS A 189 -15.53 -21.09 -7.88
C LYS A 189 -15.86 -21.84 -6.58
N TYR A 190 -16.16 -21.12 -5.50
CA TYR A 190 -16.55 -21.73 -4.23
C TYR A 190 -17.98 -21.29 -3.86
N PRO A 191 -19.00 -22.14 -3.92
CA PRO A 191 -20.36 -21.78 -3.47
C PRO A 191 -20.42 -21.51 -1.96
N LYS A 192 -21.29 -20.60 -1.50
CA LYS A 192 -21.36 -20.19 -0.08
C LYS A 192 -21.52 -21.35 0.90
N ALA A 193 -22.27 -22.39 0.53
CA ALA A 193 -22.55 -23.56 1.35
C ALA A 193 -21.33 -24.48 1.58
N GLN A 194 -20.33 -24.42 0.70
CA GLN A 194 -19.17 -25.34 0.71
C GLN A 194 -17.87 -24.66 1.21
N ARG A 195 -17.90 -23.36 1.52
CA ARG A 195 -16.70 -22.61 1.93
C ARG A 195 -16.39 -22.85 3.41
N ARG A 196 -15.13 -23.14 3.72
CA ARG A 196 -14.65 -23.17 5.11
C ARG A 196 -14.67 -21.78 5.75
N SER A 197 -14.57 -21.74 7.08
CA SER A 197 -14.38 -20.48 7.81
C SER A 197 -12.98 -19.91 7.53
N ARG A 198 -12.80 -18.59 7.67
CA ARG A 198 -11.49 -17.95 7.49
C ARG A 198 -10.42 -18.61 8.37
N SER A 199 -10.76 -18.84 9.64
CA SER A 199 -9.86 -19.45 10.62
C SER A 199 -9.48 -20.89 10.25
N ALA A 200 -10.41 -21.68 9.69
CA ALA A 200 -10.11 -23.03 9.24
C ALA A 200 -9.15 -23.03 8.03
N ILE A 201 -9.34 -22.12 7.07
CA ILE A 201 -8.45 -21.98 5.90
C ILE A 201 -7.05 -21.55 6.36
N ILE A 202 -6.97 -20.52 7.21
CA ILE A 202 -5.69 -20.04 7.78
C ILE A 202 -5.00 -21.16 8.55
N ARG A 203 -5.73 -21.94 9.37
CA ARG A 203 -5.15 -23.07 10.09
C ARG A 203 -4.57 -24.12 9.14
N THR A 204 -5.26 -24.45 8.05
CA THR A 204 -4.72 -25.37 7.04
C THR A 204 -3.47 -24.81 6.37
N LEU A 205 -3.48 -23.52 6.01
CA LEU A 205 -2.35 -22.84 5.38
C LEU A 205 -1.11 -22.80 6.28
N PHE A 206 -1.27 -22.48 7.56
CA PHE A 206 -0.16 -22.11 8.45
C PHE A 206 0.37 -23.24 9.34
N ARG A 207 -0.43 -24.28 9.65
CA ARG A 207 -0.08 -25.33 10.62
C ARG A 207 1.19 -26.11 10.28
N GLN A 208 1.52 -26.23 8.99
CA GLN A 208 2.66 -26.99 8.48
C GLN A 208 3.79 -26.11 7.93
N LEU A 209 3.76 -24.79 8.15
CA LEU A 209 4.79 -23.89 7.65
C LEU A 209 5.91 -23.71 8.67
N SER A 210 7.14 -23.60 8.16
CA SER A 210 8.26 -23.11 8.96
C SER A 210 8.02 -21.64 9.37
N PRO A 211 8.71 -21.14 10.42
CA PRO A 211 8.61 -19.71 10.80
C PRO A 211 8.89 -18.76 9.64
N GLU A 212 9.87 -19.10 8.79
CA GLU A 212 10.23 -18.33 7.60
C GLU A 212 9.11 -18.38 6.55
N ASP A 213 8.57 -19.55 6.22
CA ASP A 213 7.49 -19.68 5.23
C ASP A 213 6.19 -19.01 5.70
N ALA A 214 5.86 -19.11 7.00
CA ALA A 214 4.72 -18.45 7.61
C ALA A 214 4.84 -16.91 7.53
N SER A 215 6.05 -16.36 7.67
CA SER A 215 6.30 -14.93 7.51
C SER A 215 6.02 -14.46 6.08
N VAL A 216 6.47 -15.22 5.08
CA VAL A 216 6.28 -14.92 3.65
C VAL A 216 4.81 -15.00 3.30
N LEU A 217 4.12 -16.08 3.69
CA LEU A 217 2.71 -16.25 3.40
C LEU A 217 1.85 -15.16 4.06
N THR A 218 2.18 -14.74 5.28
CA THR A 218 1.53 -13.61 5.94
C THR A 218 1.58 -12.35 5.08
N GLN A 219 2.75 -12.04 4.51
CA GLN A 219 2.91 -10.86 3.67
C GLN A 219 2.31 -10.98 2.27
N ILE A 220 2.18 -12.20 1.74
CA ILE A 220 1.39 -12.45 0.51
C ILE A 220 -0.10 -12.14 0.77
N ILE A 221 -0.66 -12.57 1.91
CA ILE A 221 -2.06 -12.29 2.28
C ILE A 221 -2.27 -10.79 2.53
N LEU A 222 -1.31 -10.12 3.18
CA LEU A 222 -1.33 -8.66 3.38
C LEU A 222 -0.99 -7.86 2.10
N LYS A 223 -0.64 -8.55 1.01
CA LYS A 223 -0.30 -7.99 -0.31
C LYS A 223 0.86 -6.97 -0.25
N ASP A 224 1.86 -7.23 0.57
CA ASP A 224 3.07 -6.40 0.67
C ASP A 224 4.30 -7.23 1.05
N LEU A 225 4.97 -7.82 0.06
CA LEU A 225 6.15 -8.68 0.25
C LEU A 225 7.47 -7.90 0.40
N ARG A 226 7.46 -6.59 0.09
CA ARG A 226 8.63 -5.70 0.13
C ARG A 226 9.44 -5.75 1.44
N PRO A 227 8.85 -5.73 2.66
CA PRO A 227 9.65 -5.75 3.89
C PRO A 227 10.46 -7.04 4.11
N LEU A 228 10.06 -8.15 3.48
CA LEU A 228 10.80 -9.42 3.56
C LEU A 228 11.83 -9.55 2.44
N MET A 229 11.51 -9.08 1.23
CA MET A 229 12.47 -9.08 0.11
C MET A 229 13.56 -8.03 0.28
N TYR A 230 13.26 -6.91 0.93
CA TYR A 230 14.16 -5.76 1.06
C TYR A 230 14.20 -5.27 2.51
N PRO A 231 14.69 -6.10 3.45
CA PRO A 231 14.69 -5.76 4.87
C PRO A 231 15.49 -4.49 5.14
N LEU A 232 15.16 -3.85 6.26
CA LEU A 232 15.90 -2.69 6.76
C LEU A 232 17.23 -3.17 7.35
N THR A 233 18.29 -2.41 7.08
CA THR A 233 19.63 -2.66 7.66
C THR A 233 19.91 -1.80 8.87
N GLU A 234 19.21 -0.67 9.01
CA GLU A 234 19.39 0.32 10.06
C GLU A 234 18.05 0.56 10.76
N PHE A 235 18.07 0.58 12.09
CA PHE A 235 16.86 0.70 12.93
C PHE A 235 16.75 2.05 13.64
N HIS A 236 17.83 2.85 13.65
CA HIS A 236 17.80 4.22 14.14
C HIS A 236 17.42 5.20 13.03
N TYR A 237 16.53 6.15 13.32
CA TYR A 237 15.95 7.07 12.33
C TYR A 237 17.02 7.93 11.64
N THR A 238 17.95 8.54 12.38
CA THR A 238 19.03 9.37 11.81
C THR A 238 19.86 8.58 10.81
N THR A 239 20.26 7.36 11.18
CA THR A 239 21.09 6.50 10.34
C THR A 239 20.34 6.01 9.11
N ALA A 240 19.07 5.62 9.29
CA ALA A 240 18.22 5.20 8.19
C ALA A 240 17.98 6.34 7.17
N LEU A 241 17.79 7.57 7.64
CA LEU A 241 17.56 8.75 6.79
C LEU A 241 18.83 9.23 6.07
N THR A 242 19.99 9.24 6.74
CA THR A 242 21.23 9.80 6.21
C THR A 242 22.06 8.80 5.39
N LYS A 243 22.17 7.53 5.83
CA LYS A 243 23.04 6.55 5.16
C LYS A 243 22.44 5.91 3.91
N PHE A 244 21.13 5.68 3.89
CA PHE A 244 20.45 4.97 2.80
C PHE A 244 19.30 5.80 2.24
N ASN A 245 18.94 5.57 0.98
CA ASN A 245 17.76 6.17 0.37
C ASN A 245 16.94 5.13 -0.41
N ALA A 246 15.82 5.56 -1.01
CA ALA A 246 14.95 4.67 -1.78
C ALA A 246 15.66 4.02 -2.98
N ALA A 247 16.68 4.68 -3.56
CA ALA A 247 17.47 4.17 -4.66
C ALA A 247 18.63 3.26 -4.21
N SER A 248 18.89 3.13 -2.91
CA SER A 248 19.90 2.21 -2.37
C SER A 248 19.56 0.74 -2.64
N VAL A 249 18.30 0.41 -2.99
CA VAL A 249 17.91 -0.94 -3.42
C VAL A 249 17.08 -0.86 -4.69
N ASN A 250 17.61 -1.47 -5.75
CA ASN A 250 16.85 -1.68 -6.98
C ASN A 250 15.90 -2.88 -6.79
N MET A 251 14.65 -2.58 -6.45
CA MET A 251 13.60 -3.59 -6.27
C MET A 251 13.29 -4.30 -7.60
N LEU A 252 12.87 -5.56 -7.51
CA LEU A 252 12.52 -6.40 -8.65
C LEU A 252 11.27 -5.83 -9.34
N SER A 253 11.44 -5.31 -10.55
CA SER A 253 10.32 -4.84 -11.38
C SER A 253 9.58 -6.02 -12.00
N LYS A 254 8.24 -5.97 -11.98
CA LYS A 254 7.38 -6.94 -12.70
C LYS A 254 7.72 -7.05 -14.19
N GLU A 255 8.09 -5.94 -14.83
CA GLU A 255 8.47 -5.95 -16.25
C GLU A 255 9.78 -6.68 -16.50
N HIS A 256 10.79 -6.47 -15.64
CA HIS A 256 12.05 -7.19 -15.73
C HIS A 256 11.88 -8.66 -15.37
N ALA A 257 11.06 -8.98 -14.37
CA ALA A 257 10.71 -10.36 -14.03
C ALA A 257 10.02 -11.07 -15.21
N MET A 258 9.07 -10.42 -15.89
CA MET A 258 8.45 -10.95 -17.11
C MET A 258 9.46 -11.15 -18.24
N ASN A 259 10.43 -10.25 -18.43
CA ASN A 259 11.45 -10.40 -19.46
C ASN A 259 12.48 -11.49 -19.16
N VAL A 260 12.79 -11.74 -17.88
CA VAL A 260 13.63 -12.87 -17.46
C VAL A 260 12.87 -14.18 -17.61
N TRP A 261 11.58 -14.18 -17.25
CA TRP A 261 10.72 -15.34 -17.43
C TRP A 261 10.53 -15.67 -18.91
N ASP A 262 10.22 -14.69 -19.75
CA ASP A 262 10.09 -14.84 -21.20
C ASP A 262 11.13 -13.99 -21.94
N PRO A 263 12.28 -14.58 -22.32
CA PRO A 263 13.36 -13.86 -23.02
C PRO A 263 12.94 -13.20 -24.33
N SER A 264 11.86 -13.68 -24.98
CA SER A 264 11.31 -13.07 -26.21
C SER A 264 10.67 -11.70 -25.96
N LYS A 265 10.44 -11.34 -24.68
CA LYS A 265 9.73 -10.14 -24.23
C LYS A 265 8.28 -10.08 -24.70
N MET A 266 7.72 -11.20 -25.14
CA MET A 266 6.33 -11.25 -25.62
C MET A 266 5.35 -11.19 -24.45
N MET A 267 5.66 -11.81 -23.31
CA MET A 267 4.88 -11.70 -22.06
C MET A 267 4.70 -10.25 -21.61
N SER A 268 5.78 -9.46 -21.61
CA SER A 268 5.72 -8.06 -21.17
C SER A 268 5.00 -7.16 -22.19
N LYS A 269 5.15 -7.42 -23.49
CA LYS A 269 4.37 -6.74 -24.55
C LYS A 269 2.89 -7.08 -24.43
N PHE A 270 2.54 -8.35 -24.24
CA PHE A 270 1.18 -8.82 -24.05
C PHE A 270 0.54 -8.14 -22.82
N TYR A 271 1.25 -8.07 -21.69
CA TYR A 271 0.75 -7.39 -20.50
C TYR A 271 0.38 -5.91 -20.73
N ARG A 272 1.09 -5.21 -21.63
CA ARG A 272 0.74 -3.81 -21.96
C ARG A 272 -0.61 -3.70 -22.67
N MET A 273 -0.95 -4.71 -23.46
CA MET A 273 -2.19 -4.78 -24.25
C MET A 273 -3.33 -5.40 -23.44
N ARG A 274 -3.00 -6.27 -22.48
CA ARG A 274 -3.89 -6.94 -21.53
C ARG A 274 -3.29 -6.88 -20.14
N ALA A 275 -3.66 -5.87 -19.35
CA ALA A 275 -3.09 -5.50 -18.05
C ALA A 275 -3.43 -6.48 -16.90
N SER A 276 -3.37 -7.77 -17.17
CA SER A 276 -3.58 -8.88 -16.24
C SER A 276 -2.32 -9.75 -16.20
N LEU A 277 -1.74 -9.94 -15.02
CA LEU A 277 -0.58 -10.83 -14.86
C LEU A 277 -0.96 -12.28 -15.17
N ASP A 278 -2.18 -12.68 -14.84
CA ASP A 278 -2.68 -14.04 -15.09
C ASP A 278 -2.78 -14.34 -16.58
N GLU A 279 -3.30 -13.39 -17.37
CA GLU A 279 -3.41 -13.52 -18.82
C GLU A 279 -2.03 -13.53 -19.47
N ALA A 280 -1.12 -12.65 -19.02
CA ALA A 280 0.24 -12.62 -19.52
C ALA A 280 1.01 -13.89 -19.18
N ALA A 281 0.79 -14.46 -17.99
CA ALA A 281 1.37 -15.72 -17.56
C ALA A 281 0.82 -16.90 -18.38
N ALA A 282 -0.50 -16.98 -18.56
CA ALA A 282 -1.12 -18.00 -19.40
C ALA A 282 -0.61 -17.93 -20.86
N PHE A 283 -0.46 -16.72 -21.41
CA PHE A 283 0.14 -16.52 -22.72
C PHE A 283 1.62 -16.96 -22.78
N ALA A 284 2.38 -16.73 -21.71
CA ALA A 284 3.77 -17.15 -21.60
C ALA A 284 3.93 -18.68 -21.43
N ASP A 285 2.88 -19.39 -21.02
CA ASP A 285 2.85 -20.86 -20.93
C ASP A 285 2.47 -21.53 -22.26
N GLN A 286 1.90 -20.78 -23.23
CA GLN A 286 1.58 -21.30 -24.57
C GLN A 286 2.83 -21.62 -25.39
N SER A 287 2.71 -22.55 -26.34
CA SER A 287 3.80 -22.89 -27.26
C SER A 287 4.16 -21.69 -28.15
N SER A 288 5.42 -21.58 -28.57
CA SER A 288 5.88 -20.43 -29.36
C SER A 288 5.10 -20.22 -30.66
N ASN A 289 4.58 -21.30 -31.25
CA ASN A 289 3.82 -21.27 -32.52
C ASN A 289 2.39 -20.75 -32.34
N GLU A 290 1.84 -20.73 -31.12
CA GLU A 290 0.49 -20.26 -30.80
C GLU A 290 0.47 -18.78 -30.37
N ARG A 291 1.64 -18.17 -30.15
CA ARG A 291 1.80 -16.79 -29.66
C ARG A 291 1.64 -15.74 -30.76
N CYS A 292 0.43 -15.64 -31.32
CA CYS A 292 0.16 -14.79 -32.48
C CYS A 292 -0.64 -13.51 -32.13
N ASP A 293 -1.54 -13.58 -31.15
CA ASP A 293 -2.43 -12.47 -30.79
C ASP A 293 -1.99 -11.77 -29.50
N ILE A 294 -1.40 -10.59 -29.65
CA ILE A 294 -1.06 -9.69 -28.55
C ILE A 294 -1.99 -8.46 -28.48
N GLY A 295 -3.07 -8.43 -29.25
CA GLY A 295 -3.96 -7.28 -29.33
C GLY A 295 -4.75 -7.04 -28.04
N PRO A 296 -5.35 -5.84 -27.87
CA PRO A 296 -6.31 -5.61 -26.80
C PRO A 296 -7.52 -6.53 -27.01
N THR A 297 -8.14 -6.95 -25.92
CA THR A 297 -9.36 -7.77 -25.95
C THR A 297 -10.44 -7.09 -25.13
N ILE A 298 -11.68 -7.20 -25.59
CA ILE A 298 -12.83 -6.71 -24.84
C ILE A 298 -12.87 -7.38 -23.46
N ASN A 299 -13.38 -6.65 -22.45
CA ASN A 299 -13.48 -7.13 -21.06
C ASN A 299 -12.15 -7.39 -20.31
N ILE A 300 -10.98 -7.02 -20.84
CA ILE A 300 -9.69 -7.09 -20.14
C ILE A 300 -8.97 -5.73 -20.17
N PRO A 301 -8.45 -5.24 -19.03
CA PRO A 301 -7.47 -4.18 -18.89
C PRO A 301 -6.62 -3.77 -20.09
N VAL A 302 -6.60 -2.55 -20.59
CA VAL A 302 -5.42 -2.06 -21.33
C VAL A 302 -4.54 -1.25 -20.38
N ALA A 303 -3.22 -1.48 -20.41
CA ALA A 303 -2.32 -0.82 -19.46
C ALA A 303 -2.37 0.70 -19.64
N ILE A 304 -2.53 1.40 -18.52
CA ILE A 304 -2.63 2.86 -18.50
C ILE A 304 -1.25 3.47 -18.81
N PRO A 305 -1.14 4.41 -19.77
CA PRO A 305 0.07 5.15 -20.05
C PRO A 305 0.62 5.83 -18.80
N LYS A 306 1.92 5.67 -18.57
CA LYS A 306 2.63 6.50 -17.58
C LYS A 306 2.81 7.89 -18.17
N SER A 307 2.62 8.91 -17.33
CA SER A 307 2.80 10.31 -17.74
C SER A 307 3.92 10.97 -16.96
N GLU A 308 4.73 11.75 -17.66
CA GLU A 308 5.79 12.57 -17.10
C GLU A 308 5.23 13.86 -16.50
N LYS A 309 5.94 14.47 -15.53
CA LYS A 309 5.53 15.73 -14.90
C LYS A 309 6.28 16.90 -15.54
N GLY A 310 5.55 17.84 -16.13
CA GLY A 310 6.13 19.09 -16.62
C GLY A 310 6.44 20.03 -15.44
N GLN A 311 7.72 20.41 -15.27
CA GLN A 311 8.17 21.38 -14.25
C GLN A 311 8.17 22.84 -14.76
N GLY A 312 7.73 23.05 -16.00
CA GLY A 312 7.68 24.31 -16.72
C GLY A 312 7.13 24.08 -18.12
N CYS A 313 6.72 25.14 -18.83
CA CYS A 313 6.17 25.01 -20.19
C CYS A 313 7.25 24.57 -21.20
N ASP A 314 8.47 25.07 -21.04
CA ASP A 314 9.66 24.68 -21.81
C ASP A 314 10.06 23.22 -21.53
N HIS A 315 10.20 22.85 -20.26
CA HIS A 315 10.50 21.46 -19.86
C HIS A 315 9.39 20.49 -20.29
N ALA A 316 8.13 20.91 -20.32
CA ALA A 316 7.05 20.05 -20.77
C ALA A 316 7.09 19.78 -22.28
N LEU A 317 7.56 20.75 -23.08
CA LEU A 317 7.65 20.61 -24.54
C LEU A 317 8.91 19.85 -25.01
N SER A 318 9.98 19.79 -24.21
CA SER A 318 11.20 19.05 -24.58
C SER A 318 10.98 17.54 -24.74
N PHE A 319 9.96 16.96 -24.09
CA PHE A 319 9.57 15.56 -24.29
C PHE A 319 9.03 15.26 -25.70
N PHE A 320 8.75 16.28 -26.50
CA PHE A 320 8.14 16.16 -27.83
C PHE A 320 9.03 16.72 -28.94
N GLU A 321 10.34 16.80 -28.71
CA GLU A 321 11.31 17.14 -29.75
C GLU A 321 11.16 16.21 -30.97
N GLY A 322 11.09 16.81 -32.16
CA GLY A 322 10.82 16.10 -33.41
C GLY A 322 9.35 15.76 -33.69
N SER A 323 8.41 16.22 -32.88
CA SER A 323 6.98 16.27 -33.26
C SER A 323 6.66 17.61 -33.91
N GLU A 324 5.91 17.61 -35.02
CA GLU A 324 5.47 18.87 -35.65
C GLU A 324 4.39 19.59 -34.83
N ARG A 325 3.55 18.81 -34.13
CA ARG A 325 2.41 19.31 -33.37
C ARG A 325 2.24 18.56 -32.05
N VAL A 326 1.90 19.30 -31.02
CA VAL A 326 1.54 18.80 -29.69
C VAL A 326 0.13 19.29 -29.37
N TRP A 327 -0.71 18.44 -28.79
CA TRP A 327 -2.03 18.81 -28.30
C TRP A 327 -1.97 19.01 -26.79
N ALA A 328 -2.39 20.18 -26.33
CA ALA A 328 -2.67 20.44 -24.92
C ALA A 328 -4.13 20.13 -24.64
N GLU A 329 -4.41 19.00 -24.00
CA GLU A 329 -5.74 18.66 -23.50
C GLU A 329 -5.97 19.25 -22.12
N THR A 330 -7.19 19.72 -21.83
CA THR A 330 -7.60 20.08 -20.47
C THR A 330 -7.48 18.86 -19.56
N LYS A 331 -6.79 19.00 -18.43
CA LYS A 331 -6.75 17.97 -17.40
C LYS A 331 -7.97 18.12 -16.49
N TYR A 332 -8.90 17.20 -16.60
CA TYR A 332 -10.07 17.14 -15.73
C TYR A 332 -9.76 16.44 -14.42
N ASP A 333 -10.43 16.89 -13.37
CA ASP A 333 -10.22 16.44 -11.99
C ASP A 333 -11.29 15.42 -11.59
N GLY A 334 -11.09 14.17 -12.01
CA GLY A 334 -12.07 13.10 -11.80
C GLY A 334 -11.44 11.75 -11.48
N GLU A 335 -12.22 10.69 -11.71
CA GLU A 335 -11.75 9.32 -11.67
C GLU A 335 -11.64 8.73 -13.08
N ARG A 336 -10.42 8.36 -13.50
CA ARG A 336 -10.22 7.62 -14.75
C ARG A 336 -11.04 6.34 -14.82
N ALA A 337 -11.78 6.21 -15.92
CA ALA A 337 -12.63 5.08 -16.28
C ALA A 337 -12.26 4.58 -17.69
N GLN A 338 -11.77 3.35 -17.79
CA GLN A 338 -11.60 2.65 -19.06
C GLN A 338 -12.85 1.82 -19.33
N ILE A 339 -13.59 2.18 -20.38
CA ILE A 339 -14.93 1.69 -20.66
C ILE A 339 -14.85 0.74 -21.85
N HIS A 340 -15.29 -0.50 -21.61
CA HIS A 340 -15.40 -1.57 -22.58
C HIS A 340 -16.88 -1.76 -22.89
N VAL A 341 -17.26 -1.67 -24.17
CA VAL A 341 -18.64 -1.93 -24.62
C VAL A 341 -18.62 -3.00 -25.70
N GLU A 342 -19.50 -3.97 -25.54
CA GLU A 342 -19.67 -5.10 -26.46
C GLU A 342 -21.13 -5.16 -26.90
N ILE A 343 -21.35 -5.31 -28.20
CA ILE A 343 -22.67 -5.48 -28.80
C ILE A 343 -22.94 -6.97 -28.93
N MET A 344 -24.03 -7.41 -28.32
CA MET A 344 -24.49 -8.80 -28.31
C MET A 344 -25.37 -9.08 -29.54
N ASP A 345 -25.64 -10.36 -29.83
CA ASP A 345 -26.43 -10.78 -31.00
C ASP A 345 -27.88 -10.26 -30.95
N ASP A 346 -28.43 -10.07 -29.75
CA ASP A 346 -29.75 -9.47 -29.51
C ASP A 346 -29.75 -7.93 -29.64
N LYS A 347 -28.64 -7.35 -30.13
CA LYS A 347 -28.35 -5.91 -30.20
C LYS A 347 -28.30 -5.19 -28.86
N SER A 348 -28.30 -5.92 -27.73
CA SER A 348 -28.05 -5.32 -26.42
C SER A 348 -26.57 -4.97 -26.25
N SER A 349 -26.30 -3.98 -25.40
CA SER A 349 -24.93 -3.54 -25.09
C SER A 349 -24.49 -4.03 -23.71
N ARG A 350 -23.38 -4.76 -23.63
CA ARG A 350 -22.71 -5.12 -22.37
C ARG A 350 -21.58 -4.14 -22.07
N ILE A 351 -21.64 -3.50 -20.91
CA ILE A 351 -20.66 -2.49 -20.47
C ILE A 351 -19.81 -3.06 -19.33
N ARG A 352 -18.49 -2.90 -19.42
CA ARG A 352 -17.56 -3.06 -18.29
C ARG A 352 -16.71 -1.82 -18.10
N ILE A 353 -16.46 -1.43 -16.86
CA ILE A 353 -15.71 -0.22 -16.52
C ILE A 353 -14.57 -0.57 -15.56
N PHE A 354 -13.34 -0.36 -16.00
CA PHE A 354 -12.15 -0.55 -15.19
C PHE A 354 -11.65 0.78 -14.62
N SER A 355 -11.37 0.77 -13.32
CA SER A 355 -10.73 1.91 -12.62
C SER A 355 -9.23 2.00 -12.92
N LYS A 356 -8.60 3.10 -12.50
CA LYS A 356 -7.13 3.28 -12.55
C LYS A 356 -6.34 2.12 -11.92
N SER A 357 -6.87 1.45 -10.91
CA SER A 357 -6.23 0.30 -10.25
C SER A 357 -6.49 -1.03 -10.98
N LYS A 358 -7.04 -0.98 -12.19
CA LYS A 358 -7.45 -2.13 -13.03
C LYS A 358 -8.61 -2.95 -12.45
N ARG A 359 -9.18 -2.52 -11.32
CA ARG A 359 -10.36 -3.17 -10.72
C ARG A 359 -11.59 -2.94 -11.58
N ASP A 360 -12.36 -4.01 -11.77
CA ASP A 360 -13.72 -3.93 -12.30
C ASP A 360 -14.61 -3.15 -11.31
N SER A 361 -15.06 -1.98 -11.77
CA SER A 361 -15.90 -1.04 -11.05
C SER A 361 -17.19 -0.77 -11.83
N THR A 362 -17.61 -1.73 -12.66
CA THR A 362 -18.82 -1.64 -13.48
C THR A 362 -20.06 -1.36 -12.64
N GLN A 363 -20.21 -2.06 -11.51
CA GLN A 363 -21.33 -1.90 -10.58
C GLN A 363 -21.18 -0.64 -9.72
N ASP A 364 -19.95 -0.26 -9.37
CA ASP A 364 -19.67 0.98 -8.64
C ASP A 364 -20.10 2.21 -9.46
N ARG A 365 -20.02 2.13 -10.79
CA ARG A 365 -20.28 3.23 -11.73
C ARG A 365 -21.53 3.02 -12.56
N TYR A 366 -22.55 2.36 -12.00
CA TYR A 366 -23.76 2.03 -12.74
C TYR A 366 -24.48 3.28 -13.32
N ALA A 367 -24.44 4.41 -12.59
CA ALA A 367 -25.08 5.67 -12.99
C ALA A 367 -24.70 6.17 -14.39
N VAL A 368 -23.49 5.89 -14.87
CA VAL A 368 -23.02 6.37 -16.18
C VAL A 368 -23.33 5.40 -17.32
N HIS A 369 -23.96 4.24 -17.07
CA HIS A 369 -24.24 3.25 -18.12
C HIS A 369 -25.15 3.80 -19.20
N ASP A 370 -26.22 4.50 -18.82
CA ASP A 370 -27.14 5.11 -19.78
C ASP A 370 -26.50 6.29 -20.51
N ILE A 371 -25.62 7.03 -19.83
CA ILE A 371 -24.80 8.08 -20.45
C ILE A 371 -23.91 7.46 -21.54
N ILE A 372 -23.25 6.34 -21.26
CA ILE A 372 -22.40 5.61 -22.22
C ILE A 372 -23.23 5.14 -23.41
N ARG A 373 -24.42 4.55 -23.18
CA ARG A 373 -25.30 4.08 -24.25
C ARG A 373 -25.74 5.23 -25.16
N ARG A 374 -26.13 6.36 -24.60
CA ARG A 374 -26.50 7.55 -25.40
C ARG A 374 -25.29 8.11 -26.15
N ALA A 375 -24.15 8.27 -25.47
CA ALA A 375 -22.93 8.79 -26.07
C ALA A 375 -22.46 7.97 -27.28
N LEU A 376 -22.64 6.66 -27.24
CA LEU A 376 -22.25 5.74 -28.31
C LEU A 376 -23.40 5.41 -29.28
N ARG A 377 -24.55 6.10 -29.18
CA ARG A 377 -25.76 5.88 -30.01
C ARG A 377 -26.27 4.43 -29.98
N LEU A 378 -26.22 3.81 -28.81
CA LEU A 378 -26.69 2.45 -28.52
C LEU A 378 -28.04 2.42 -27.78
N SER A 379 -28.73 3.56 -27.68
CA SER A 379 -30.03 3.62 -27.00
C SER A 379 -31.16 3.14 -27.92
N PRO A 380 -32.25 2.55 -27.38
CA PRO A 380 -33.41 2.13 -28.17
C PRO A 380 -33.97 3.23 -29.08
N ALA A 381 -33.97 4.48 -28.61
CA ALA A 381 -34.41 5.65 -29.37
C ALA A 381 -33.52 6.02 -30.58
N THR A 382 -32.25 5.58 -30.59
CA THR A 382 -31.28 5.84 -31.68
C THR A 382 -31.10 4.65 -32.61
N LEU A 383 -31.47 3.43 -32.19
CA LEU A 383 -31.37 2.20 -32.98
C LEU A 383 -32.30 2.16 -34.21
N HIS A 384 -33.33 3.03 -34.27
CA HIS A 384 -34.27 3.12 -35.41
C HIS A 384 -33.82 4.07 -36.53
N ARG A 385 -32.69 4.78 -36.38
CA ARG A 385 -32.08 5.56 -37.47
C ARG A 385 -31.24 4.61 -38.35
N GLU A 386 -31.29 4.80 -39.67
CA GLU A 386 -30.49 4.03 -40.64
C GLU A 386 -29.02 3.94 -40.20
N ALA A 387 -28.37 2.80 -40.49
CA ALA A 387 -26.99 2.53 -40.12
C ALA A 387 -26.06 3.63 -40.66
N TRP A 388 -25.66 4.55 -39.80
CA TRP A 388 -24.77 5.64 -40.15
C TRP A 388 -23.33 5.13 -40.33
N LYS A 389 -22.57 5.80 -41.21
CA LYS A 389 -21.14 5.55 -41.42
C LYS A 389 -20.33 5.85 -40.14
N GLY A 390 -20.11 4.84 -39.31
CA GLY A 390 -19.40 4.94 -38.03
C GLY A 390 -20.10 4.31 -36.83
N SER A 391 -21.23 3.63 -37.01
CA SER A 391 -21.87 2.84 -35.93
C SER A 391 -20.98 1.70 -35.45
N ILE A 392 -21.04 1.42 -34.14
CA ILE A 392 -20.34 0.29 -33.51
C ILE A 392 -21.05 -1.00 -33.91
N SER A 393 -20.35 -1.88 -34.62
CA SER A 393 -20.90 -3.17 -35.04
C SER A 393 -20.64 -4.29 -34.05
N LYS A 394 -19.54 -4.23 -33.29
CA LYS A 394 -19.11 -5.33 -32.40
C LYS A 394 -18.70 -4.86 -31.02
N ASN A 395 -17.73 -3.95 -30.93
CA ASN A 395 -17.14 -3.60 -29.64
C ASN A 395 -16.29 -2.32 -29.70
N VAL A 396 -16.11 -1.69 -28.53
CA VAL A 396 -15.25 -0.51 -28.38
C VAL A 396 -14.59 -0.48 -27.01
N ILE A 397 -13.37 0.05 -26.96
CA ILE A 397 -12.67 0.42 -25.72
C ILE A 397 -12.32 1.90 -25.79
N ILE A 398 -12.88 2.70 -24.87
CA ILE A 398 -12.62 4.14 -24.73
C ILE A 398 -12.06 4.46 -23.35
N ASP A 399 -11.30 5.53 -23.29
CA ASP A 399 -10.80 6.10 -22.04
C ASP A 399 -11.52 7.42 -21.73
N ALA A 400 -12.01 7.53 -20.51
CA ALA A 400 -12.72 8.70 -20.01
C ALA A 400 -12.29 9.08 -18.60
N GLU A 401 -12.51 10.33 -18.23
CA GLU A 401 -12.48 10.82 -16.86
C GLU A 401 -13.92 10.96 -16.37
N MET A 402 -14.28 10.26 -15.28
CA MET A 402 -15.58 10.41 -14.66
C MET A 402 -15.55 11.59 -13.69
N VAL A 403 -16.47 12.53 -13.85
CA VAL A 403 -16.49 13.81 -13.13
C VAL A 403 -17.86 14.07 -12.49
N ALA A 404 -17.91 14.98 -11.53
CA ALA A 404 -19.15 15.54 -11.03
C ALA A 404 -19.52 16.76 -11.87
N PHE A 405 -20.74 16.80 -12.39
CA PHE A 405 -21.29 17.97 -13.06
C PHE A 405 -22.25 18.72 -12.14
N ARG A 406 -22.23 20.05 -12.26
CA ARG A 406 -23.19 20.98 -11.70
C ARG A 406 -23.76 21.80 -12.85
N GLY A 407 -24.94 21.40 -13.33
CA GLY A 407 -25.41 21.84 -14.65
C GLY A 407 -24.41 21.41 -15.73
N ASP A 408 -23.90 22.38 -16.50
CA ASP A 408 -22.95 22.13 -17.58
C ASP A 408 -21.47 22.20 -17.16
N GLU A 409 -21.19 22.62 -15.93
CA GLU A 409 -19.84 22.81 -15.43
C GLU A 409 -19.34 21.59 -14.66
N VAL A 410 -18.06 21.26 -14.82
CA VAL A 410 -17.38 20.28 -13.97
C VAL A 410 -17.14 20.89 -12.59
N ASP A 411 -17.59 20.20 -11.54
CA ASP A 411 -17.41 20.58 -10.14
C ASP A 411 -16.26 19.78 -9.49
N GLU A 412 -15.99 20.07 -8.22
CA GLU A 412 -14.87 19.52 -7.45
C GLU A 412 -14.92 17.99 -7.27
N PHE A 413 -13.72 17.39 -7.31
CA PHE A 413 -13.51 15.94 -7.21
C PHE A 413 -14.19 15.26 -6.01
N TRP A 414 -14.24 15.91 -4.84
CA TRP A 414 -14.73 15.28 -3.61
C TRP A 414 -16.23 14.93 -3.64
N ARG A 415 -17.01 15.53 -4.55
CA ARG A 415 -18.43 15.21 -4.78
C ARG A 415 -18.64 13.80 -5.36
N ILE A 416 -17.69 13.32 -6.17
CA ILE A 416 -17.80 12.06 -6.92
C ILE A 416 -18.06 10.87 -5.99
N ARG A 417 -17.35 10.81 -4.85
CA ARG A 417 -17.48 9.71 -3.90
C ARG A 417 -18.90 9.57 -3.37
N GLN A 418 -19.52 10.68 -2.97
CA GLN A 418 -20.89 10.70 -2.46
C GLN A 418 -21.88 10.27 -3.54
N LEU A 419 -21.70 10.74 -4.78
CA LEU A 419 -22.54 10.36 -5.91
C LEU A 419 -22.42 8.86 -6.22
N ILE A 420 -21.21 8.28 -6.16
CA ILE A 420 -20.99 6.83 -6.29
C ILE A 420 -21.70 6.08 -5.17
N GLU A 421 -21.50 6.46 -3.91
CA GLU A 421 -22.11 5.77 -2.75
C GLU A 421 -23.65 5.75 -2.83
N ASN A 422 -24.24 6.78 -3.42
CA ASN A 422 -25.69 6.91 -3.62
C ASN A 422 -26.22 6.13 -4.84
N THR A 423 -25.43 6.00 -5.90
CA THR A 423 -25.88 5.46 -7.21
C THR A 423 -25.31 4.09 -7.56
N ALA A 424 -24.29 3.63 -6.85
CA ALA A 424 -23.66 2.33 -7.09
C ALA A 424 -24.65 1.17 -6.87
N HIS A 425 -24.39 0.07 -7.57
CA HIS A 425 -25.01 -1.22 -7.32
C HIS A 425 -24.05 -2.12 -6.51
N GLY A 426 -24.60 -2.91 -5.59
CA GLY A 426 -23.81 -3.86 -4.77
C GLY A 426 -23.22 -3.27 -3.49
N ILE A 427 -22.00 -3.69 -3.14
CA ILE A 427 -21.41 -3.50 -1.79
C ILE A 427 -21.12 -2.02 -1.47
N ARG A 428 -20.80 -1.20 -2.48
CA ARG A 428 -20.55 0.24 -2.29
C ARG A 428 -21.82 1.06 -2.11
N ARG A 429 -23.00 0.50 -2.38
CA ARG A 429 -24.27 1.21 -2.22
C ARG A 429 -24.56 1.43 -0.74
N LYS A 430 -24.67 2.68 -0.32
CA LYS A 430 -25.16 3.01 1.03
C LYS A 430 -26.69 2.95 1.02
N ARG A 431 -27.28 1.99 1.74
CA ARG A 431 -28.74 1.96 1.93
C ARG A 431 -29.12 3.09 2.88
N LYS A 432 -30.00 4.01 2.46
CA LYS A 432 -30.62 4.97 3.39
C LYS A 432 -31.42 4.17 4.41
N GLY A 433 -30.96 4.14 5.67
CA GLY A 433 -31.73 3.54 6.76
C GLY A 433 -32.97 4.40 7.03
N ALA A 434 -34.16 3.79 7.02
CA ALA A 434 -35.37 4.42 7.52
C ALA A 434 -35.17 4.72 9.02
N GLY A 435 -34.99 5.99 9.39
CA GLY A 435 -34.90 6.41 10.80
C GLY A 435 -33.74 7.33 11.16
N HIS A 436 -32.74 7.52 10.30
CA HIS A 436 -31.89 8.70 10.39
C HIS A 436 -32.42 9.75 9.42
N LYS A 437 -33.22 10.68 9.95
CA LYS A 437 -33.12 12.06 9.47
C LYS A 437 -31.62 12.34 9.45
N SER A 438 -31.08 12.56 8.26
CA SER A 438 -29.74 13.07 8.11
C SER A 438 -29.62 14.25 9.06
N SER A 439 -28.87 14.12 10.15
CA SER A 439 -28.40 15.27 10.94
C SER A 439 -27.42 16.16 10.14
N TYR A 440 -27.36 15.95 8.83
CA TYR A 440 -26.88 16.89 7.84
C TYR A 440 -27.93 18.00 7.63
N GLU A 441 -28.32 18.68 8.71
CA GLU A 441 -28.97 19.98 8.60
C GLU A 441 -27.86 20.98 8.25
N HIS A 442 -27.98 21.49 7.03
CA HIS A 442 -26.96 22.21 6.30
C HIS A 442 -26.99 23.70 6.68
N GLU A 443 -26.97 24.05 7.97
CA GLU A 443 -27.27 25.43 8.46
C GLU A 443 -26.18 26.49 8.20
N SER A 444 -25.34 26.33 7.18
CA SER A 444 -24.50 27.46 6.71
C SER A 444 -24.08 27.38 5.23
N MET A 445 -24.95 26.86 4.36
CA MET A 445 -24.85 27.00 2.88
C MET A 445 -26.22 26.76 2.22
N ASP A 446 -27.26 27.46 2.66
CA ASP A 446 -28.64 27.26 2.19
C ASP A 446 -28.86 27.57 0.69
N SER A 447 -27.89 28.18 0.00
CA SER A 447 -27.96 28.42 -1.44
C SER A 447 -27.50 27.25 -2.33
N GLU A 448 -26.78 26.25 -1.79
CA GLU A 448 -26.28 25.09 -2.57
C GLU A 448 -27.16 23.84 -2.49
N ALA A 449 -28.14 23.81 -1.59
CA ALA A 449 -29.02 22.66 -1.37
C ALA A 449 -30.02 22.41 -2.52
N ASN A 450 -30.25 23.40 -3.39
CA ASN A 450 -31.21 23.33 -4.51
C ASN A 450 -30.58 22.95 -5.87
N GLN A 451 -29.28 22.69 -5.96
CA GLN A 451 -28.60 22.37 -7.23
C GLN A 451 -28.40 20.85 -7.40
N GLU A 452 -28.88 20.31 -8.51
CA GLU A 452 -28.75 18.88 -8.84
C GLU A 452 -27.33 18.59 -9.36
N TYR A 453 -26.64 17.67 -8.70
CA TYR A 453 -25.30 17.19 -9.09
C TYR A 453 -25.41 15.81 -9.72
N THR A 454 -24.74 15.61 -10.85
CA THR A 454 -24.78 14.33 -11.59
C THR A 454 -23.40 13.82 -11.92
N LEU A 455 -23.24 12.49 -12.00
CA LEU A 455 -22.03 11.88 -12.56
C LEU A 455 -22.07 12.02 -14.08
N GLY A 456 -20.92 12.38 -14.66
CA GLY A 456 -20.75 12.40 -16.11
C GLY A 456 -19.36 11.97 -16.55
N LEU A 457 -19.12 12.01 -17.86
CA LEU A 457 -17.93 11.49 -18.51
C LEU A 457 -17.25 12.53 -19.40
N VAL A 458 -15.94 12.61 -19.29
CA VAL A 458 -15.09 13.37 -20.20
C VAL A 458 -14.24 12.40 -20.99
N ILE A 459 -14.62 12.13 -22.25
CA ILE A 459 -13.98 11.09 -23.07
C ILE A 459 -12.78 11.70 -23.83
N PHE A 460 -11.62 11.04 -23.76
CA PHE A 460 -10.36 11.61 -24.26
C PHE A 460 -9.54 10.72 -25.19
N ASP A 461 -9.72 9.40 -25.21
CA ASP A 461 -9.02 8.51 -26.16
C ASP A 461 -9.86 7.27 -26.52
N ILE A 462 -9.51 6.60 -27.62
CA ILE A 462 -10.11 5.35 -28.09
C ILE A 462 -9.01 4.35 -28.43
N ILE A 463 -9.14 3.13 -27.91
CA ILE A 463 -8.08 2.12 -27.91
C ILE A 463 -8.41 0.98 -28.87
N TYR A 464 -9.69 0.64 -29.01
CA TYR A 464 -10.17 -0.52 -29.77
C TYR A 464 -11.55 -0.20 -30.36
N LEU A 465 -11.79 -0.59 -31.61
CA LEU A 465 -13.08 -0.41 -32.27
C LEU A 465 -13.31 -1.55 -33.28
N ASP A 466 -14.45 -2.23 -33.18
CA ASP A 466 -14.92 -3.27 -34.09
C ASP A 466 -13.85 -4.30 -34.46
N CYS A 467 -13.31 -4.92 -33.42
CA CYS A 467 -12.23 -5.91 -33.50
C CYS A 467 -10.88 -5.38 -34.00
N ARG A 468 -10.69 -4.06 -34.11
CA ARG A 468 -9.45 -3.44 -34.59
C ARG A 468 -8.75 -2.68 -33.46
N SER A 469 -7.49 -3.02 -33.23
CA SER A 469 -6.61 -2.28 -32.33
C SER A 469 -6.23 -0.93 -32.91
N LEU A 470 -6.41 0.12 -32.11
CA LEU A 470 -5.98 1.48 -32.43
C LEU A 470 -4.73 1.90 -31.65
N VAL A 471 -4.19 1.03 -30.78
CA VAL A 471 -3.05 1.35 -29.90
C VAL A 471 -1.85 1.93 -30.66
N TYR A 472 -1.48 1.33 -31.79
CA TYR A 472 -0.34 1.78 -32.61
C TYR A 472 -0.68 2.88 -33.61
N ARG A 473 -1.93 3.34 -33.67
CA ARG A 473 -2.31 4.46 -34.55
C ARG A 473 -1.94 5.79 -33.88
N PRO A 474 -1.55 6.81 -34.67
CA PRO A 474 -1.31 8.17 -34.17
C PRO A 474 -2.46 8.72 -33.33
N TYR A 475 -2.14 9.51 -32.30
CA TYR A 475 -3.14 10.16 -31.45
C TYR A 475 -4.16 10.96 -32.27
N THR A 476 -3.72 11.68 -33.29
CA THR A 476 -4.62 12.44 -34.18
C THR A 476 -5.67 11.56 -34.87
N TYR A 477 -5.28 10.35 -35.28
CA TYR A 477 -6.17 9.38 -35.89
C TYR A 477 -7.17 8.83 -34.86
N ARG A 478 -6.69 8.39 -33.70
CA ARG A 478 -7.56 7.88 -32.62
C ARG A 478 -8.57 8.94 -32.22
N ARG A 479 -8.12 10.18 -32.04
CA ARG A 479 -8.99 11.28 -31.64
C ARG A 479 -10.03 11.64 -32.70
N LYS A 480 -9.69 11.61 -34.00
CA LYS A 480 -10.67 11.79 -35.09
C LYS A 480 -11.72 10.68 -35.11
N VAL A 481 -11.32 9.44 -34.89
CA VAL A 481 -12.27 8.30 -34.77
C VAL A 481 -13.22 8.53 -33.59
N LEU A 482 -12.69 8.93 -32.44
CA LEU A 482 -13.48 9.23 -31.24
C LEU A 482 -14.48 10.36 -31.46
N GLU A 483 -14.06 11.47 -32.08
CA GLU A 483 -14.89 12.65 -32.37
C GLU A 483 -16.06 12.32 -33.31
N ASN A 484 -15.87 11.40 -34.26
CA ASN A 484 -16.94 10.94 -35.14
C ASN A 484 -17.92 9.97 -34.46
N LEU A 485 -17.43 9.24 -33.45
CA LEU A 485 -18.16 8.17 -32.78
C LEU A 485 -19.07 8.69 -31.65
N VAL A 486 -18.56 9.63 -30.84
CA VAL A 486 -19.19 10.06 -29.60
C VAL A 486 -20.16 11.23 -29.82
N GLU A 487 -21.39 11.07 -29.35
CA GLU A 487 -22.37 12.15 -29.22
C GLU A 487 -22.25 12.81 -27.84
N THR A 488 -22.00 14.11 -27.83
CA THR A 488 -21.85 14.88 -26.58
C THR A 488 -23.19 15.39 -26.09
N GLU A 489 -23.41 15.34 -24.78
CA GLU A 489 -24.57 15.88 -24.08
C GLU A 489 -24.05 16.73 -22.91
N SER A 490 -24.34 18.04 -22.94
CA SER A 490 -23.87 18.97 -21.93
C SER A 490 -24.29 18.54 -20.52
N GLY A 491 -23.40 18.71 -19.54
CA GLY A 491 -23.60 18.27 -18.16
C GLY A 491 -23.58 16.74 -17.93
N LYS A 492 -23.37 15.92 -18.97
CA LYS A 492 -23.37 14.45 -18.84
C LYS A 492 -22.21 13.77 -19.55
N VAL A 493 -21.97 14.09 -20.81
CA VAL A 493 -20.86 13.53 -21.58
C VAL A 493 -20.28 14.56 -22.54
N ILE A 494 -19.00 14.86 -22.36
CA ILE A 494 -18.26 15.78 -23.22
C ILE A 494 -16.98 15.12 -23.70
N LEU A 495 -16.41 15.65 -24.78
CA LEU A 495 -15.07 15.30 -25.21
C LEU A 495 -14.07 16.22 -24.50
N ALA A 496 -12.91 15.70 -24.11
CA ALA A 496 -11.86 16.54 -23.54
C ALA A 496 -11.47 17.66 -24.51
N ALA A 497 -11.47 18.91 -24.04
CA ALA A 497 -11.05 20.07 -24.83
C ALA A 497 -9.55 19.98 -25.13
N ARG A 498 -9.15 20.34 -26.36
CA ARG A 498 -7.75 20.28 -26.81
C ARG A 498 -7.37 21.51 -27.63
N TYR A 499 -6.13 21.95 -27.44
CA TYR A 499 -5.55 23.12 -28.10
C TYR A 499 -4.27 22.71 -28.84
N PRO A 500 -4.12 23.05 -30.14
CA PRO A 500 -2.93 22.70 -30.89
C PRO A 500 -1.77 23.64 -30.53
N ILE A 501 -0.57 23.08 -30.39
CA ILE A 501 0.70 23.80 -30.25
C ILE A 501 1.58 23.36 -31.41
N TYR A 502 1.93 24.30 -32.28
CA TYR A 502 2.74 24.01 -33.46
C TYR A 502 4.22 24.20 -33.12
N MET A 503 4.97 23.11 -33.08
CA MET A 503 6.38 23.11 -32.68
C MET A 503 7.29 23.79 -33.71
N THR A 504 6.81 23.94 -34.96
CA THR A 504 7.52 24.59 -36.07
C THR A 504 7.28 26.10 -36.15
N LYS A 505 6.31 26.65 -35.42
CA LYS A 505 6.02 28.09 -35.41
C LYS A 505 6.97 28.86 -34.47
N HIS A 506 7.01 30.18 -34.62
CA HIS A 506 7.76 31.04 -33.72
C HIS A 506 7.14 31.05 -32.31
N ASN A 507 7.90 30.61 -31.31
CA ASN A 507 7.57 30.59 -29.87
C ASN A 507 6.45 29.62 -29.39
N PRO A 508 6.55 28.30 -29.60
CA PRO A 508 5.58 27.31 -29.08
C PRO A 508 5.43 27.35 -27.54
N VAL A 509 6.51 27.71 -26.83
CA VAL A 509 6.48 27.88 -25.37
C VAL A 509 5.52 28.99 -24.95
N LYS A 510 5.48 30.13 -25.66
CA LYS A 510 4.57 31.24 -25.34
C LYS A 510 3.12 30.89 -25.59
N GLU A 511 2.84 30.12 -26.63
CA GLU A 511 1.51 29.59 -26.91
C GLU A 511 1.03 28.68 -25.77
N LEU A 512 1.86 27.73 -25.33
CA LEU A 512 1.56 26.88 -24.18
C LEU A 512 1.37 27.69 -22.88
N GLN A 513 2.20 28.69 -22.62
CA GLN A 513 2.08 29.56 -21.43
C GLN A 513 0.73 30.28 -21.38
N ARG A 514 0.24 30.80 -22.51
CA ARG A 514 -1.09 31.45 -22.58
C ARG A 514 -2.21 30.46 -22.26
N ILE A 515 -2.21 29.31 -22.95
CA ILE A 515 -3.21 28.26 -22.74
C ILE A 515 -3.19 27.83 -21.27
N PHE A 516 -2.01 27.60 -20.69
CA PHE A 516 -1.88 27.16 -19.32
C PHE A 516 -2.33 28.23 -18.31
N ALA A 517 -1.98 29.50 -18.53
CA ALA A 517 -2.43 30.62 -17.70
C ALA A 517 -3.97 30.75 -17.69
N ASP A 518 -4.61 30.59 -18.85
CA ASP A 518 -6.08 30.62 -18.97
C ASP A 518 -6.74 29.46 -18.21
N HIS A 519 -6.13 28.28 -18.21
CA HIS A 519 -6.63 27.11 -17.46
C HIS A 519 -6.53 27.34 -15.95
N ILE A 520 -5.40 27.87 -15.48
CA ILE A 520 -5.23 28.23 -14.06
C ILE A 520 -6.25 29.31 -13.66
N ALA A 521 -6.42 30.34 -14.50
CA ALA A 521 -7.38 31.42 -14.24
C ALA A 521 -8.84 30.97 -14.25
N SER A 522 -9.13 29.84 -14.90
CA SER A 522 -10.43 29.17 -14.95
C SER A 522 -10.58 28.05 -13.91
N HIS A 523 -9.67 27.98 -12.93
CA HIS A 523 -9.67 27.01 -11.83
C HIS A 523 -9.64 25.54 -12.30
N GLN A 524 -9.08 25.27 -13.48
CA GLN A 524 -8.87 23.92 -14.00
C GLN A 524 -7.60 23.30 -13.38
N GLU A 525 -7.54 21.97 -13.28
CA GLU A 525 -6.43 21.27 -12.62
C GLU A 525 -5.09 21.42 -13.37
N GLY A 526 -5.14 21.54 -14.70
CA GLY A 526 -3.96 21.72 -15.54
C GLY A 526 -4.17 21.21 -16.96
N LEU A 527 -3.08 20.74 -17.58
CA LEU A 527 -3.05 20.23 -18.95
C LEU A 527 -2.41 18.84 -19.04
N VAL A 528 -2.80 18.08 -20.06
CA VAL A 528 -2.12 16.86 -20.51
C VAL A 528 -1.65 17.07 -21.95
N LEU A 529 -0.34 17.09 -22.16
CA LEU A 529 0.28 17.23 -23.48
C LEU A 529 0.46 15.86 -24.14
N LYS A 530 0.10 15.78 -25.41
CA LYS A 530 0.22 14.58 -26.24
C LYS A 530 0.78 14.94 -27.62
N ALA A 531 1.80 14.23 -28.10
CA ALA A 531 2.27 14.42 -29.47
C ALA A 531 1.24 13.90 -30.49
N ASP A 532 1.03 14.64 -31.58
CA ASP A 532 0.04 14.34 -32.63
C ASP A 532 0.21 12.95 -33.24
N ASP A 533 1.46 12.53 -33.41
CA ASP A 533 1.87 11.28 -34.05
C ASP A 533 2.12 10.12 -33.06
N SER A 534 1.98 10.36 -31.75
CA SER A 534 2.26 9.35 -30.73
C SER A 534 1.27 8.18 -30.74
N SER A 535 1.78 6.96 -30.56
CA SER A 535 0.95 5.80 -30.27
C SER A 535 0.39 5.87 -28.83
N TYR A 536 -0.64 5.09 -28.54
CA TYR A 536 -1.13 4.94 -27.17
C TYR A 536 -0.07 4.22 -26.32
N ASN A 537 0.27 4.78 -25.16
CA ASN A 537 1.38 4.31 -24.29
C ASN A 537 2.77 4.30 -24.98
N ASP A 538 3.07 5.36 -25.74
CA ASP A 538 4.39 5.58 -26.33
C ASP A 538 5.43 5.97 -25.26
N TYR A 539 6.51 5.18 -25.16
CA TYR A 539 7.60 5.44 -24.21
C TYR A 539 8.60 6.48 -24.71
N LYS A 540 8.70 6.69 -26.02
CA LYS A 540 9.58 7.71 -26.61
C LYS A 540 8.96 9.09 -26.54
N ARG A 541 7.62 9.16 -26.63
CA ARG A 541 6.82 10.39 -26.55
C ARG A 541 5.74 10.25 -25.47
N PRO A 542 6.13 10.18 -24.19
CA PRO A 542 5.18 9.97 -23.11
C PRO A 542 4.22 11.16 -23.00
N TRP A 543 3.02 10.92 -22.48
CA TRP A 543 2.12 12.03 -22.14
C TRP A 543 2.74 12.87 -21.02
N VAL A 544 2.61 14.19 -21.08
CA VAL A 544 3.16 15.10 -20.06
C VAL A 544 2.03 15.83 -19.35
N LYS A 545 1.94 15.71 -18.03
CA LYS A 545 0.99 16.44 -17.19
C LYS A 545 1.64 17.72 -16.68
N LEU A 546 1.06 18.87 -17.04
CA LEU A 546 1.49 20.18 -16.61
C LEU A 546 0.48 20.73 -15.60
N LYS A 547 0.95 20.98 -14.38
CA LYS A 547 0.13 21.48 -13.28
C LYS A 547 0.84 22.59 -12.52
N LYS A 548 0.06 23.47 -11.93
CA LYS A 548 0.57 24.61 -11.17
C LYS A 548 1.48 24.15 -10.02
N ASP A 549 1.09 23.10 -9.30
CA ASP A 549 1.82 22.56 -8.15
C ASP A 549 3.05 21.70 -8.50
N TYR A 550 3.31 21.47 -9.79
CA TYR A 550 4.54 20.81 -10.25
C TYR A 550 5.66 21.82 -10.52
N ILE A 551 5.31 23.09 -10.64
CA ILE A 551 6.25 24.18 -10.81
C ILE A 551 6.69 24.63 -9.41
N PRO A 552 7.99 24.58 -9.08
CA PRO A 552 8.48 24.98 -7.76
C PRO A 552 8.02 26.40 -7.37
N GLY A 553 7.46 26.54 -6.16
CA GLY A 553 6.97 27.81 -5.62
C GLY A 553 5.61 28.30 -6.14
N TYR A 554 4.91 27.52 -6.97
CA TYR A 554 3.66 27.96 -7.61
C TYR A 554 2.41 27.24 -7.08
N GLY A 555 2.57 26.20 -6.25
CA GLY A 555 1.47 25.50 -5.60
C GLY A 555 0.64 26.40 -4.67
N ASP A 556 -0.54 25.93 -4.26
CA ASP A 556 -1.32 26.65 -3.24
C ASP A 556 -0.66 26.44 -1.88
N SER A 557 -0.15 27.52 -1.28
CA SER A 557 0.61 27.47 -0.03
C SER A 557 -0.20 27.93 1.18
N LEU A 558 0.09 27.36 2.35
CA LEU A 558 -0.49 27.68 3.65
C LEU A 558 0.54 27.52 4.76
N ASP A 559 0.51 28.45 5.71
CA ASP A 559 1.25 28.32 6.97
C ASP A 559 0.32 27.79 8.06
N LEU A 560 0.63 26.62 8.62
CA LEU A 560 -0.18 25.89 9.60
C LEU A 560 0.69 25.37 10.76
N VAL A 561 0.14 24.51 11.61
CA VAL A 561 0.85 23.91 12.75
C VAL A 561 0.95 22.39 12.66
N ILE A 562 2.09 21.83 13.07
CA ILE A 562 2.27 20.41 13.37
C ILE A 562 1.93 20.19 14.85
N LEU A 563 0.93 19.33 15.07
CA LEU A 563 0.42 18.99 16.41
C LEU A 563 0.87 17.60 16.86
N GLY A 564 1.13 16.70 15.92
CA GLY A 564 1.49 15.32 16.20
C GLY A 564 2.31 14.67 15.10
N ALA A 565 2.86 13.50 15.40
CA ALA A 565 3.65 12.72 14.45
C ALA A 565 3.43 11.21 14.63
N SER A 566 3.54 10.47 13.53
CA SER A 566 3.47 9.01 13.48
C SER A 566 4.40 8.44 12.40
N TRP A 567 4.74 7.17 12.56
CA TRP A 567 5.19 6.34 11.44
C TRP A 567 3.98 5.76 10.71
N GLU A 568 3.92 5.93 9.38
CA GLU A 568 2.90 5.30 8.54
C GLU A 568 3.57 4.23 7.67
N LYS A 569 2.97 3.03 7.63
CA LYS A 569 3.53 1.84 6.97
C LYS A 569 3.94 2.12 5.53
N SER A 570 3.02 2.60 4.70
CA SER A 570 3.26 2.81 3.27
C SER A 570 4.40 3.80 3.02
N ARG A 571 4.41 4.91 3.76
CA ARG A 571 5.46 5.94 3.68
C ARG A 571 6.79 5.39 4.19
N GLY A 572 6.80 4.70 5.32
CA GLY A 572 7.96 4.00 5.87
C GLY A 572 8.59 3.03 4.88
N ARG A 573 7.76 2.24 4.17
CA ARG A 573 8.23 1.35 3.08
C ARG A 573 8.86 2.13 1.94
N SER A 574 8.22 3.20 1.49
CA SER A 574 8.71 4.01 0.37
C SER A 574 10.07 4.66 0.66
N LEU A 575 10.28 5.11 1.89
CA LEU A 575 11.50 5.75 2.34
C LEU A 575 12.56 4.76 2.82
N ARG A 576 12.19 3.49 2.99
CA ARG A 576 12.98 2.43 3.62
C ARG A 576 13.48 2.85 5.00
N VAL A 577 12.55 3.26 5.86
CA VAL A 577 12.84 3.69 7.23
C VAL A 577 12.06 2.87 8.27
N PRO A 578 12.65 2.61 9.44
CA PRO A 578 12.04 1.85 10.53
C PRO A 578 10.89 2.61 11.22
N PRO A 579 10.06 1.92 12.03
CA PRO A 579 9.02 2.54 12.85
C PRO A 579 9.50 3.65 13.78
N THR A 580 10.77 3.66 14.16
CA THR A 580 11.41 4.74 14.94
C THR A 580 11.42 6.10 14.23
N THR A 581 11.14 6.14 12.93
CA THR A 581 11.14 7.36 12.11
C THR A 581 9.73 7.92 11.95
N PHE A 582 9.48 9.14 12.44
CA PHE A 582 8.27 9.86 12.10
C PHE A 582 8.28 10.22 10.61
N THR A 583 7.24 9.77 9.90
CA THR A 583 7.11 9.94 8.45
C THR A 583 5.85 10.70 8.06
N THR A 584 4.91 10.85 8.99
CA THR A 584 3.62 11.51 8.78
C THR A 584 3.34 12.44 9.94
N PHE A 585 3.00 13.69 9.61
CA PHE A 585 2.79 14.78 10.55
C PHE A 585 1.33 15.20 10.54
N TYR A 586 0.78 15.46 11.72
CA TYR A 586 -0.61 15.83 11.92
C TYR A 586 -0.73 17.34 11.93
N ILE A 587 -1.51 17.85 10.98
CA ILE A 587 -1.61 19.27 10.70
C ILE A 587 -2.91 19.82 11.28
N GLY A 588 -2.82 21.00 11.87
CA GLY A 588 -3.98 21.75 12.32
C GLY A 588 -3.88 23.25 12.04
N ALA A 589 -4.97 23.95 12.34
CA ALA A 589 -5.08 25.40 12.28
C ALA A 589 -5.59 25.96 13.61
N VAL A 590 -5.33 27.23 13.87
CA VAL A 590 -5.82 27.94 15.07
C VAL A 590 -7.28 28.35 14.86
N ASN A 591 -8.16 28.05 15.84
CA ASN A 591 -9.61 28.31 15.74
C ASN A 591 -9.98 29.81 15.84
N THR A 592 -9.26 30.59 16.64
CA THR A 592 -9.57 32.01 16.85
C THR A 592 -8.28 32.81 16.84
N LYS A 593 -8.25 33.96 16.15
CA LYS A 593 -7.17 34.93 16.34
C LYS A 593 -7.15 35.32 17.82
N LEU A 594 -6.05 35.07 18.52
CA LEU A 594 -5.70 35.88 19.68
C LEU A 594 -5.48 37.29 19.14
N ASP A 595 -6.53 38.10 19.09
CA ASP A 595 -6.43 39.47 18.59
C ASP A 595 -5.41 40.24 19.42
N SER A 596 -4.31 40.63 18.77
CA SER A 596 -3.38 41.65 19.27
C SER A 596 -3.87 43.07 18.98
N SER A 597 -5.17 43.25 18.70
CA SER A 597 -5.80 44.56 18.56
C SER A 597 -7.29 44.48 18.91
N ALA A 598 -7.64 45.11 20.04
CA ALA A 598 -8.96 45.50 20.51
C ALA A 598 -10.17 45.35 19.56
N ASN A 599 -11.23 44.70 20.05
CA ASN A 599 -12.61 45.04 19.69
C ASN A 599 -13.48 45.14 20.96
N PRO A 600 -13.93 46.34 21.38
CA PRO A 600 -14.62 46.55 22.67
C PRO A 600 -16.13 46.21 22.67
N ALA A 601 -16.62 45.43 21.71
CA ALA A 601 -18.05 45.33 21.41
C ALA A 601 -18.79 44.08 21.95
N TYR A 602 -18.18 43.26 22.81
CA TYR A 602 -18.88 42.13 23.45
C TYR A 602 -18.91 42.29 24.97
N LYS A 603 -19.66 43.29 25.43
CA LYS A 603 -19.99 43.52 26.84
C LYS A 603 -21.51 43.40 27.02
N TYR A 604 -22.05 42.18 27.02
CA TYR A 604 -23.32 41.89 27.70
C TYR A 604 -23.35 40.42 28.14
N PRO A 605 -23.25 40.13 29.45
CA PRO A 605 -23.55 38.81 29.97
C PRO A 605 -25.06 38.69 30.16
N THR A 606 -25.72 37.86 29.36
CA THR A 606 -27.05 37.36 29.70
C THR A 606 -26.88 36.33 30.82
N SER A 607 -27.52 36.63 31.94
CA SER A 607 -27.55 35.89 33.19
C SER A 607 -27.83 34.40 33.01
N THR A 608 -26.99 33.57 33.63
CA THR A 608 -27.32 32.46 34.56
C THR A 608 -26.24 31.37 34.45
N SER A 609 -25.11 31.58 35.10
CA SER A 609 -24.33 30.47 35.66
C SER A 609 -23.44 31.00 36.78
N THR A 610 -23.42 30.24 37.85
CA THR A 610 -22.80 30.52 39.14
C THR A 610 -21.28 30.53 39.07
N ARG A 611 -20.69 31.52 39.76
CA ARG A 611 -19.33 31.54 40.33
C ARG A 611 -18.21 30.90 39.49
N THR A 612 -17.56 31.70 38.67
CA THR A 612 -16.09 31.61 38.52
C THR A 612 -15.54 32.98 38.15
N SER A 613 -14.42 33.34 38.78
CA SER A 613 -13.74 34.63 38.69
C SER A 613 -13.49 35.08 37.24
N PRO A 614 -13.35 36.39 36.97
CA PRO A 614 -12.95 36.86 35.64
C PRO A 614 -11.52 36.36 35.36
N ARG A 615 -11.37 35.49 34.36
CA ARG A 615 -10.05 35.06 33.88
C ARG A 615 -9.34 36.25 33.26
N THR A 616 -8.10 36.51 33.66
CA THR A 616 -7.21 37.48 33.02
C THR A 616 -6.96 37.07 31.57
N LEU A 617 -6.65 38.05 30.70
CA LEU A 617 -6.40 37.85 29.26
C LEU A 617 -5.25 36.84 28.98
N ASP A 618 -4.40 36.58 29.98
CA ASP A 618 -3.27 35.64 29.93
C ASP A 618 -3.63 34.15 30.16
N GLU A 619 -4.90 33.81 30.45
CA GLU A 619 -5.35 32.43 30.76
C GLU A 619 -6.12 31.72 29.61
N VAL A 620 -6.12 32.26 28.39
CA VAL A 620 -6.81 31.62 27.26
C VAL A 620 -5.95 30.48 26.71
N ARG A 621 -6.33 29.23 26.99
CA ARG A 621 -5.72 28.05 26.36
C ARG A 621 -5.89 28.15 24.83
N PRO A 622 -4.81 28.01 24.03
CA PRO A 622 -4.96 28.06 22.59
C PRO A 622 -5.80 26.87 22.12
N SER A 623 -6.65 27.10 21.12
CA SER A 623 -7.53 26.08 20.55
C SER A 623 -7.12 25.76 19.12
N PHE A 624 -6.81 24.49 18.87
CA PHE A 624 -6.40 23.98 17.58
C PHE A 624 -7.44 23.01 17.01
N HIS A 625 -7.67 23.10 15.71
CA HIS A 625 -8.42 22.11 14.95
C HIS A 625 -7.42 21.26 14.16
N MET A 626 -7.31 19.97 14.47
CA MET A 626 -6.48 19.00 13.75
C MET A 626 -7.35 18.23 12.78
N TYR A 627 -7.02 18.20 11.48
CA TYR A 627 -7.96 17.62 10.52
C TYR A 627 -7.35 16.95 9.28
N PHE A 628 -6.03 17.05 9.04
CA PHE A 628 -5.37 16.25 7.99
C PHE A 628 -3.91 15.94 8.33
N THR A 629 -3.27 15.10 7.50
CA THR A 629 -1.86 14.72 7.66
C THR A 629 -1.02 15.07 6.42
N ALA A 630 0.27 15.29 6.64
CA ALA A 630 1.26 15.52 5.59
C ALA A 630 2.47 14.60 5.77
N SER A 631 2.89 13.94 4.69
CA SER A 631 3.99 12.95 4.71
C SER A 631 5.08 13.20 3.64
N TYR A 632 4.86 14.19 2.77
CA TYR A 632 5.70 14.47 1.60
C TYR A 632 6.24 15.91 1.65
N GLY A 633 7.22 16.21 0.82
CA GLY A 633 7.78 17.56 0.65
C GLY A 633 9.22 17.68 1.13
N LEU A 634 9.50 17.23 2.35
CA LEU A 634 10.84 17.24 2.94
C LEU A 634 11.81 16.30 2.20
N SER A 635 13.04 16.77 2.04
CA SER A 635 14.22 15.94 1.77
C SER A 635 14.51 15.01 2.96
N ARG A 636 15.46 14.09 2.79
CA ARG A 636 15.81 13.14 3.87
C ARG A 636 16.50 13.84 5.03
N ASP A 637 17.33 14.84 4.75
CA ASP A 637 18.07 15.59 5.76
C ASP A 637 17.11 16.49 6.54
N GLU A 638 16.20 17.19 5.86
CA GLU A 638 15.15 17.97 6.55
C GLU A 638 14.20 17.08 7.35
N LEU A 639 13.88 15.87 6.84
CA LEU A 639 13.07 14.91 7.59
C LEU A 639 13.79 14.41 8.85
N GLU A 640 15.11 14.27 8.78
CA GLU A 640 15.94 13.91 9.94
C GLU A 640 15.93 15.03 10.98
N GLU A 641 16.14 16.28 10.54
CA GLU A 641 16.09 17.46 11.41
C GLU A 641 14.73 17.57 12.12
N VAL A 642 13.62 17.37 11.39
CA VAL A 642 12.28 17.39 11.99
C VAL A 642 12.08 16.24 12.99
N ASN A 643 12.61 15.04 12.70
CA ASN A 643 12.59 13.93 13.65
C ASN A 643 13.38 14.26 14.92
N PHE A 644 14.58 14.82 14.76
CA PHE A 644 15.41 15.28 15.86
C PHE A 644 14.70 16.33 16.71
N LEU A 645 14.07 17.33 16.07
CA LEU A 645 13.29 18.37 16.77
C LEU A 645 12.14 17.77 17.58
N ILE A 646 11.36 16.86 17.00
CA ILE A 646 10.19 16.28 17.67
C ILE A 646 10.60 15.33 18.80
N LYS A 647 11.66 14.52 18.60
CA LYS A 647 12.13 13.56 19.62
C LYS A 647 12.82 14.24 20.80
N ASN A 648 13.42 15.42 20.59
CA ASN A 648 13.99 16.23 21.68
C ASN A 648 13.00 17.25 22.27
N ALA A 649 11.83 17.42 21.66
CA ALA A 649 10.76 18.21 22.26
C ALA A 649 10.13 17.43 23.43
N ASP A 650 9.57 18.16 24.39
CA ASP A 650 8.73 17.59 25.45
C ASP A 650 7.40 17.12 24.82
N ALA A 651 7.45 15.96 24.17
CA ALA A 651 6.33 15.37 23.45
C ALA A 651 5.74 14.23 24.30
N SER A 652 4.42 14.20 24.41
CA SER A 652 3.72 13.19 25.20
C SER A 652 2.96 12.22 24.32
N GLN A 653 2.79 10.98 24.80
CA GLN A 653 1.83 10.05 24.21
C GLN A 653 0.44 10.69 24.18
N PHE A 654 -0.31 10.46 23.10
CA PHE A 654 -1.61 11.09 22.82
C PHE A 654 -2.65 11.00 23.96
N LYS A 655 -2.50 10.07 24.90
CA LYS A 655 -3.41 9.87 26.05
C LYS A 655 -3.22 10.86 27.20
N LYS A 656 -2.17 11.68 27.21
CA LYS A 656 -1.96 12.72 28.24
C LYS A 656 -2.61 14.03 27.80
N ASP A 657 -3.24 14.75 28.75
CA ASP A 657 -3.93 16.02 28.47
C ASP A 657 -2.93 17.08 27.94
N PRO A 658 -3.08 17.57 26.69
CA PRO A 658 -2.20 18.61 26.16
C PRO A 658 -2.42 19.96 26.84
N PRO A 659 -1.42 20.86 26.82
CA PRO A 659 -1.58 22.21 27.39
C PRO A 659 -2.53 23.12 26.58
N TYR A 660 -3.20 22.60 25.54
CA TYR A 660 -4.06 23.33 24.62
C TYR A 660 -5.35 22.55 24.32
N ASP A 661 -6.39 23.26 23.89
CA ASP A 661 -7.64 22.62 23.47
C ASP A 661 -7.47 22.06 22.06
N LEU A 662 -7.76 20.77 21.88
CA LEU A 662 -7.59 20.07 20.61
C LEU A 662 -8.92 19.51 20.12
N THR A 663 -9.40 20.00 18.99
CA THR A 663 -10.48 19.33 18.26
C THR A 663 -9.87 18.29 17.33
N HIS A 664 -10.23 17.02 17.56
CA HIS A 664 -9.80 15.89 16.74
C HIS A 664 -11.01 15.16 16.15
N PRO A 665 -11.15 15.11 14.81
CA PRO A 665 -12.27 14.44 14.17
C PRO A 665 -12.10 12.92 14.28
N SER A 666 -13.20 12.21 14.49
CA SER A 666 -13.23 10.74 14.54
C SER A 666 -12.80 10.05 13.23
N SER A 667 -12.77 10.80 12.12
CA SER A 667 -12.29 10.31 10.82
C SER A 667 -10.77 10.16 10.74
N LEU A 668 -10.02 10.80 11.65
CA LEU A 668 -8.56 10.76 11.67
C LEU A 668 -8.09 9.78 12.75
N SER A 669 -7.08 8.98 12.44
CA SER A 669 -6.44 8.12 13.44
C SER A 669 -5.67 8.98 14.45
N PRO A 670 -5.64 8.64 15.74
CA PRO A 670 -4.85 9.40 16.69
C PRO A 670 -3.34 9.32 16.36
N PRO A 671 -2.59 10.43 16.54
CA PRO A 671 -1.13 10.42 16.39
C PRO A 671 -0.46 9.52 17.42
N ALA A 672 0.74 9.02 17.10
CA ALA A 672 1.55 8.25 18.04
C ALA A 672 2.08 9.16 19.16
N THR A 673 2.53 10.35 18.75
CA THR A 673 3.09 11.37 19.63
C THR A 673 2.38 12.70 19.40
N LEU A 674 2.03 13.39 20.48
CA LEU A 674 1.47 14.74 20.48
C LEU A 674 2.51 15.72 21.02
N LEU A 675 2.74 16.82 20.30
CA LEU A 675 3.67 17.86 20.71
C LEU A 675 3.01 18.74 21.77
N ARG A 676 3.68 19.01 22.91
CA ARG A 676 3.21 20.01 23.87
C ARG A 676 3.29 21.43 23.32
N THR A 677 4.31 21.71 22.52
CA THR A 677 4.49 22.98 21.81
C THR A 677 4.35 22.72 20.31
N PRO A 678 3.27 23.17 19.67
CA PRO A 678 3.09 23.01 18.23
C PRO A 678 4.20 23.71 17.42
N LEU A 679 4.60 23.10 16.31
CA LEU A 679 5.61 23.66 15.40
C LEU A 679 4.92 24.36 14.22
N ALA A 680 5.36 25.56 13.86
CA ALA A 680 4.88 26.22 12.64
C ALA A 680 5.45 25.51 11.40
N VAL A 681 4.62 25.37 10.36
CA VAL A 681 4.98 24.67 9.12
C VAL A 681 4.39 25.38 7.90
N SER A 682 5.21 25.59 6.86
CA SER A 682 4.73 25.96 5.53
C SER A 682 4.43 24.70 4.72
N LEU A 683 3.24 24.66 4.12
CA LEU A 683 2.74 23.58 3.29
C LEU A 683 2.36 24.12 1.92
N PHE A 684 2.46 23.29 0.89
CA PHE A 684 1.87 23.55 -0.42
C PHE A 684 1.13 22.34 -0.98
N GLY A 685 0.12 22.60 -1.80
CA GLY A 685 -0.78 21.60 -2.35
C GLY A 685 -1.18 21.86 -3.80
N ALA A 686 -2.00 20.97 -4.33
CA ALA A 686 -2.54 21.03 -5.69
C ALA A 686 -3.94 21.69 -5.75
N GLY A 687 -4.32 22.42 -4.70
CA GLY A 687 -5.66 22.96 -4.49
C GLY A 687 -6.23 22.51 -3.14
N PHE A 688 -7.55 22.55 -3.02
CA PHE A 688 -8.27 22.26 -1.78
C PHE A 688 -9.31 21.16 -1.99
N THR A 689 -9.66 20.46 -0.92
CA THR A 689 -10.69 19.41 -0.92
C THR A 689 -11.44 19.43 0.41
N LYS A 690 -12.54 18.68 0.52
CA LYS A 690 -13.22 18.41 1.78
C LYS A 690 -13.22 16.92 2.08
N ALA A 691 -12.92 16.55 3.33
CA ALA A 691 -13.07 15.18 3.79
C ALA A 691 -14.57 14.80 3.87
N PRO A 692 -14.95 13.53 3.68
CA PRO A 692 -16.34 13.11 3.78
C PRO A 692 -16.96 13.48 5.13
N GLY A 693 -18.03 14.30 5.11
CA GLY A 693 -18.72 14.76 6.32
C GLY A 693 -18.03 15.91 7.06
N SER A 694 -16.88 16.40 6.59
CA SER A 694 -16.24 17.61 7.11
C SER A 694 -16.78 18.86 6.40
N GLN A 695 -16.98 19.93 7.16
CA GLN A 695 -17.34 21.24 6.61
C GLN A 695 -16.12 22.08 6.20
N HIS A 696 -14.93 21.70 6.70
CA HIS A 696 -13.70 22.45 6.51
C HIS A 696 -12.97 22.01 5.24
N TYR A 697 -12.47 22.98 4.47
CA TYR A 697 -11.47 22.72 3.45
C TYR A 697 -10.15 22.28 4.07
N GLU A 698 -9.50 21.34 3.41
CA GLU A 698 -8.14 20.91 3.69
C GLU A 698 -7.29 21.03 2.43
N LEU A 699 -5.97 21.16 2.61
CA LEU A 699 -5.03 21.25 1.51
C LEU A 699 -4.95 19.90 0.78
N ARG A 700 -5.15 19.89 -0.54
CA ARG A 700 -5.15 18.67 -1.33
C ARG A 700 -3.74 18.29 -1.77
N PHE A 701 -3.35 17.04 -1.51
CA PHE A 701 -1.99 16.53 -1.72
C PHE A 701 -0.92 17.40 -1.02
N PRO A 702 -1.05 17.56 0.31
CA PRO A 702 -0.20 18.46 1.08
C PRO A 702 1.26 17.97 1.07
N ARG A 703 2.17 18.91 0.84
CA ARG A 703 3.62 18.73 0.91
C ARG A 703 4.19 19.80 1.83
N ILE A 704 5.08 19.40 2.73
CA ILE A 704 5.81 20.30 3.60
C ILE A 704 6.90 20.99 2.80
N GLU A 705 6.86 22.32 2.80
CA GLU A 705 7.90 23.16 2.23
C GLU A 705 9.00 23.42 3.26
N LYS A 706 8.61 23.82 4.48
CA LYS A 706 9.54 24.10 5.56
C LYS A 706 8.88 23.91 6.93
N VAL A 707 9.59 23.32 7.87
CA VAL A 707 9.24 23.33 9.30
C VAL A 707 10.09 24.39 9.99
N TYR A 708 9.48 25.21 10.83
CA TYR A 708 10.16 26.28 11.53
C TYR A 708 10.50 25.87 12.96
N ARG A 709 11.69 26.28 13.42
CA ARG A 709 12.05 26.20 14.83
C ARG A 709 11.21 27.20 15.63
N PRO A 710 10.84 26.91 16.88
CA PRO A 710 10.07 27.84 17.71
C PRO A 710 10.71 29.23 17.87
N THR A 711 12.04 29.32 17.74
CA THR A 711 12.81 30.57 17.78
C THR A 711 12.75 31.36 16.46
N GLU A 712 12.48 30.70 15.32
CA GLU A 712 12.36 31.35 14.02
C GLU A 712 10.95 31.87 13.77
N ARG A 713 9.95 31.05 14.06
CA ARG A 713 8.54 31.36 13.83
C ARG A 713 7.67 30.60 14.82
N SER A 714 6.74 31.31 15.45
CA SER A 714 5.83 30.71 16.43
C SER A 714 4.57 30.18 15.73
N TRP A 715 3.87 29.25 16.39
CA TRP A 715 2.53 28.83 15.98
C TRP A 715 1.54 30.01 15.92
N LYS A 716 1.81 31.11 16.65
CA LYS A 716 1.01 32.34 16.64
C LYS A 716 1.00 33.05 15.28
N ASP A 717 2.04 32.85 14.47
CA ASP A 717 2.21 33.50 13.16
C ASP A 717 1.57 32.69 12.01
N THR A 718 0.80 31.66 12.33
CA THR A 718 0.19 30.74 11.36
C THR A 718 -1.20 31.19 10.93
N THR A 719 -1.70 30.61 9.85
CA THR A 719 -3.00 30.93 9.27
C THR A 719 -4.12 30.45 10.19
N SER A 720 -5.06 31.34 10.51
CA SER A 720 -6.30 30.98 11.22
C SER A 720 -7.20 30.10 10.35
N LEU A 721 -8.08 29.32 10.98
CA LEU A 721 -9.03 28.46 10.26
C LEU A 721 -9.93 29.26 9.29
N ASP A 722 -10.36 30.47 9.69
CA ASP A 722 -11.17 31.35 8.84
C ASP A 722 -10.41 31.88 7.63
N ASP A 723 -9.16 32.29 7.82
CA ASP A 723 -8.33 32.79 6.73
C ASP A 723 -7.98 31.67 5.76
N LEU A 724 -7.81 30.44 6.25
CA LEU A 724 -7.65 29.25 5.42
C LEU A 724 -8.86 29.03 4.51
N HIS A 725 -10.11 29.12 5.02
CA HIS A 725 -11.30 28.96 4.18
C HIS A 725 -11.42 30.07 3.12
N LYS A 726 -10.98 31.29 3.43
CA LYS A 726 -10.93 32.38 2.43
C LYS A 726 -9.94 32.08 1.31
N VAL A 727 -8.77 31.52 1.63
CA VAL A 727 -7.77 31.09 0.63
C VAL A 727 -8.32 29.92 -0.18
N ALA A 728 -8.94 28.93 0.47
CA ALA A 728 -9.52 27.77 -0.17
C ALA A 728 -10.60 28.13 -1.19
N CYS A 729 -11.60 28.94 -0.80
CA CYS A 729 -12.66 29.40 -1.71
C CYS A 729 -12.08 30.13 -2.93
N ALA A 730 -11.09 31.01 -2.71
CA ALA A 730 -10.43 31.73 -3.79
C ALA A 730 -9.70 30.78 -4.77
N ALA A 731 -9.04 29.73 -4.26
CA ALA A 731 -8.32 28.75 -5.07
C ALA A 731 -9.26 27.87 -5.90
N VAL A 732 -10.40 27.43 -5.34
CA VAL A 732 -11.40 26.59 -6.05
C VAL A 732 -12.37 27.41 -6.92
N GLY A 733 -12.25 28.73 -6.93
CA GLY A 733 -13.11 29.58 -7.75
C GLY A 733 -14.54 29.69 -7.24
N ARG A 734 -14.72 29.61 -5.91
CA ARG A 734 -15.96 29.92 -5.20
C ARG A 734 -15.86 31.30 -4.56
N ASP A 735 -16.97 32.01 -4.58
CA ASP A 735 -17.09 33.26 -3.83
C ASP A 735 -17.12 32.96 -2.32
N ARG A 736 -16.79 33.96 -1.49
CA ARG A 736 -16.82 33.80 -0.03
C ARG A 736 -18.27 33.71 0.44
N SER A 737 -18.52 32.96 1.51
CA SER A 737 -19.88 32.74 2.06
C SER A 737 -20.58 34.03 2.49
N ASP A 738 -19.82 35.04 2.91
CA ASP A 738 -20.32 36.35 3.33
C ASP A 738 -20.50 37.34 2.17
N LYS A 739 -20.22 36.93 0.92
CA LYS A 739 -20.30 37.81 -0.24
C LYS A 739 -21.70 38.36 -0.44
N ASP A 740 -22.73 37.51 -0.42
CA ASP A 740 -24.10 37.95 -0.69
C ASP A 740 -24.58 38.95 0.37
N ILE A 741 -24.24 38.70 1.63
CA ILE A 741 -24.49 39.61 2.75
C ILE A 741 -23.74 40.94 2.56
N LYS A 742 -22.48 40.89 2.13
CA LYS A 742 -21.67 42.09 1.89
C LYS A 742 -22.11 42.88 0.66
N ASP A 743 -22.48 42.21 -0.41
CA ASP A 743 -22.97 42.86 -1.63
C ASP A 743 -24.37 43.48 -1.35
N TRP A 744 -25.21 42.81 -0.55
CA TRP A 744 -26.45 43.41 -0.02
C TRP A 744 -26.16 44.63 0.88
N ALA A 745 -25.24 44.52 1.83
CA ALA A 745 -24.85 45.64 2.69
C ALA A 745 -24.26 46.81 1.89
N ASN A 746 -23.42 46.53 0.89
CA ASN A 746 -22.85 47.53 -0.02
C ASN A 746 -23.95 48.22 -0.84
N SER A 747 -24.95 47.47 -1.30
CA SER A 747 -26.12 48.00 -2.01
C SER A 747 -26.91 48.99 -1.14
N LEU A 748 -27.06 48.71 0.17
CA LEU A 748 -27.71 49.65 1.11
C LEU A 748 -26.95 50.98 1.23
N TRP A 749 -25.64 51.00 1.02
CA TRP A 749 -24.78 52.19 1.11
C TRP A 749 -24.36 52.76 -0.25
N GLY A 750 -25.03 52.39 -1.35
CA GLY A 750 -24.72 52.90 -2.70
C GLY A 750 -23.34 52.50 -3.24
N LYS A 751 -22.70 51.47 -2.67
CA LYS A 751 -21.39 50.96 -3.11
C LYS A 751 -21.59 49.87 -4.17
N HIS A 752 -20.70 49.85 -5.18
CA HIS A 752 -20.72 48.80 -6.20
C HIS A 752 -20.42 47.42 -5.61
N SER A 753 -21.19 46.41 -6.04
CA SER A 753 -20.95 45.02 -5.68
C SER A 753 -19.62 44.52 -6.26
N SER A 754 -18.95 43.63 -5.54
CA SER A 754 -17.70 43.06 -6.03
C SER A 754 -18.01 42.04 -7.13
N PRO A 755 -17.35 42.07 -8.30
CA PRO A 755 -17.56 41.05 -9.32
C PRO A 755 -17.30 39.64 -8.77
N SER A 756 -18.09 38.64 -9.19
CA SER A 756 -17.82 37.24 -8.83
C SER A 756 -16.39 36.83 -9.23
N ILE A 757 -15.79 35.92 -8.46
CA ILE A 757 -14.50 35.32 -8.78
C ILE A 757 -14.46 34.68 -10.19
N ARG A 758 -15.61 34.30 -10.74
CA ARG A 758 -15.75 33.73 -12.09
C ARG A 758 -16.01 34.77 -13.18
N SER A 759 -16.13 36.05 -12.83
CA SER A 759 -16.39 37.12 -13.81
C SER A 759 -15.29 37.18 -14.89
N PRO A 760 -15.65 37.44 -16.17
CA PRO A 760 -14.67 37.50 -17.26
C PRO A 760 -13.52 38.48 -17.01
N ARG A 761 -13.82 39.62 -16.35
CA ARG A 761 -12.83 40.63 -15.97
C ARG A 761 -11.80 40.11 -14.97
N LYS A 762 -12.23 39.48 -13.87
CA LYS A 762 -11.30 38.90 -12.88
C LYS A 762 -10.53 37.72 -13.46
N ARG A 763 -11.17 36.91 -14.32
CA ARG A 763 -10.51 35.81 -15.02
C ARG A 763 -9.38 36.29 -15.92
N LYS A 764 -9.63 37.30 -16.77
CA LYS A 764 -8.60 37.87 -17.67
C LYS A 764 -7.43 38.43 -16.87
N ALA A 765 -7.69 39.24 -15.84
CA ALA A 765 -6.64 39.79 -15.00
C ALA A 765 -5.76 38.70 -14.35
N ARG A 766 -6.36 37.59 -13.89
CA ARG A 766 -5.60 36.44 -13.38
C ARG A 766 -4.79 35.75 -14.46
N ALA A 767 -5.35 35.57 -15.65
CA ALA A 767 -4.64 34.95 -16.77
C ALA A 767 -3.41 35.78 -17.15
N ASP A 768 -3.53 37.10 -17.23
CA ASP A 768 -2.41 38.01 -17.52
C ASP A 768 -1.31 37.89 -16.45
N ILE A 769 -1.67 37.91 -15.16
CA ILE A 769 -0.72 37.71 -14.04
C ILE A 769 -0.01 36.35 -14.15
N TRP A 770 -0.73 35.28 -14.45
CA TRP A 770 -0.14 33.95 -14.58
C TRP A 770 0.76 33.84 -15.80
N TYR A 771 0.38 34.44 -16.92
CA TYR A 771 1.22 34.49 -18.11
C TYR A 771 2.54 35.20 -17.82
N GLU A 772 2.52 36.35 -17.14
CA GLU A 772 3.73 37.08 -16.74
C GLU A 772 4.63 36.27 -15.80
N ARG A 773 4.05 35.58 -14.81
CA ARG A 773 4.77 34.69 -13.90
C ARG A 773 5.47 33.56 -14.67
N LEU A 774 4.76 32.89 -15.57
CA LEU A 774 5.30 31.81 -16.40
C LEU A 774 6.38 32.29 -17.37
N ASP A 775 6.21 33.46 -17.99
CA ASP A 775 7.22 34.06 -18.88
C ASP A 775 8.49 34.45 -18.10
N THR A 776 8.33 35.00 -16.89
CA THR A 776 9.45 35.31 -15.99
C THR A 776 10.23 34.05 -15.61
N LEU A 777 9.54 32.95 -15.32
CA LEU A 777 10.17 31.66 -15.00
C LEU A 777 11.02 31.15 -16.17
N THR A 778 10.51 31.20 -17.40
CA THR A 778 11.27 30.80 -18.59
C THR A 778 12.46 31.72 -18.86
N LYS A 779 12.33 33.04 -18.63
CA LYS A 779 13.46 33.97 -18.74
C LYS A 779 14.56 33.67 -17.72
N LYS A 780 14.20 33.42 -16.45
CA LYS A 780 15.15 33.03 -15.40
C LYS A 780 15.88 31.73 -15.74
N ALA A 781 15.16 30.72 -16.25
CA ALA A 781 15.76 29.46 -16.69
C ALA A 781 16.82 29.68 -17.79
N LYS A 782 16.51 30.51 -18.79
CA LYS A 782 17.46 30.86 -19.88
C LYS A 782 18.68 31.62 -19.39
N VAL A 783 18.53 32.54 -18.43
CA VAL A 783 19.66 33.29 -17.84
C VAL A 783 20.56 32.36 -17.01
N CYS A 784 19.98 31.44 -16.24
CA CYS A 784 20.76 30.43 -15.50
C CYS A 784 21.50 29.48 -16.46
N HIS A 785 20.87 29.09 -17.58
CA HIS A 785 21.51 28.25 -18.59
C HIS A 785 22.63 29.00 -19.35
N ALA A 786 22.43 30.27 -19.68
CA ALA A 786 23.46 31.10 -20.29
C ALA A 786 24.66 31.31 -19.34
N LYS A 787 24.43 31.52 -18.04
CA LYS A 787 25.51 31.58 -17.03
C LYS A 787 26.23 30.24 -16.88
N SER A 788 25.51 29.12 -16.96
CA SER A 788 26.10 27.77 -16.92
C SER A 788 26.97 27.45 -18.13
N ILE A 789 26.73 28.06 -19.30
CA ILE A 789 27.56 27.88 -20.50
C ILE A 789 28.82 28.77 -20.44
N PHE A 790 28.76 29.89 -19.72
CA PHE A 790 29.90 30.80 -19.50
C PHE A 790 30.77 30.46 -18.28
N THR A 791 30.46 29.39 -17.53
CA THR A 791 31.26 28.94 -16.37
C THR A 791 31.65 27.46 -16.48
N ALA A 792 32.03 27.01 -17.68
CA ALA A 792 32.69 25.72 -17.89
C ALA A 792 34.24 25.79 -17.73
N GLU A 793 34.79 26.97 -17.49
CA GLU A 793 36.16 27.19 -17.05
C GLU A 793 36.13 28.19 -15.90
N ASP A 794 36.02 27.69 -14.68
CA ASP A 794 36.72 28.20 -13.48
C ASP A 794 36.12 27.53 -12.24
N LYS A 795 36.91 26.66 -11.63
CA LYS A 795 36.67 26.18 -10.27
C LYS A 795 36.89 27.36 -9.34
N TRP A 796 35.88 27.76 -8.58
CA TRP A 796 36.09 28.59 -7.40
C TRP A 796 35.75 27.82 -6.10
N PRO A 797 36.53 28.01 -5.02
CA PRO A 797 36.63 27.10 -3.89
C PRO A 797 35.57 27.32 -2.80
N MET A 798 35.54 26.33 -1.91
CA MET A 798 34.87 26.33 -0.61
C MET A 798 35.23 27.57 0.22
N PRO A 799 34.29 28.14 1.01
CA PRO A 799 34.61 29.20 1.96
C PRO A 799 35.21 28.61 3.23
N HIS A 800 36.42 29.03 3.56
CA HIS A 800 36.99 28.92 4.90
C HIS A 800 37.01 30.29 5.58
N ASP A 801 36.76 30.24 6.88
CA ASP A 801 36.65 31.30 7.86
C ASP A 801 37.74 32.39 7.76
N THR A 802 37.33 33.64 7.86
CA THR A 802 38.19 34.77 8.23
C THR A 802 37.81 35.25 9.63
N ALA A 803 38.57 34.80 10.63
CA ALA A 803 38.85 35.57 11.84
C ALA A 803 40.26 36.17 11.69
N GLN A 804 40.37 37.47 11.95
CA GLN A 804 41.56 38.31 11.77
C GLN A 804 42.76 37.87 12.64
N PRO A 805 44.02 38.10 12.21
CA PRO A 805 45.19 37.96 13.07
C PRO A 805 45.74 39.31 13.54
N LEU A 806 46.14 39.38 14.81
CA LEU A 806 47.05 40.39 15.37
C LEU A 806 48.42 39.72 15.59
N THR A 807 49.43 40.22 14.86
CA THR A 807 50.84 40.43 15.25
C THR A 807 51.47 39.38 16.19
N SER A 808 52.56 38.68 15.86
CA SER A 808 53.89 39.24 15.52
C SER A 808 54.92 38.10 15.53
N ARG A 809 56.02 38.30 14.79
CA ARG A 809 57.38 37.73 15.01
C ARG A 809 57.54 36.21 14.81
N THR A 810 58.57 35.64 14.19
CA THR A 810 59.75 36.01 13.39
C THR A 810 60.43 34.66 13.07
N ASN A 811 61.19 34.59 11.96
CA ASN A 811 62.25 33.61 11.67
C ASN A 811 61.87 32.25 11.05
N LEU A 812 61.96 32.23 9.71
CA LEU A 812 62.80 31.34 8.87
C LEU A 812 63.88 30.49 9.62
N PRO A 813 64.48 29.45 8.99
CA PRO A 813 64.02 28.57 7.90
C PRO A 813 64.56 27.11 7.93
N LYS A 814 64.28 26.35 6.86
CA LYS A 814 65.07 25.20 6.30
C LYS A 814 65.00 23.89 7.15
N SER A 815 64.95 22.67 6.62
CA SER A 815 65.37 22.09 5.34
C SER A 815 65.07 20.58 5.29
N HIS A 816 65.11 20.01 4.08
CA HIS A 816 65.45 18.61 3.70
C HIS A 816 64.63 17.46 4.33
N ALA A 817 63.80 16.71 3.61
CA ALA A 817 64.07 15.79 2.49
C ALA A 817 64.79 14.48 2.88
N LEU A 818 64.10 13.38 2.54
CA LEU A 818 64.58 12.05 2.12
C LEU A 818 64.58 10.87 3.13
N HIS A 819 63.92 9.80 2.64
CA HIS A 819 64.31 8.37 2.66
C HIS A 819 64.20 7.59 3.97
N SER A 820 63.30 6.58 4.02
CA SER A 820 63.55 5.13 3.73
C SER A 820 64.29 4.46 4.89
N ASP A 821 64.07 3.24 5.34
CA ASP A 821 63.36 2.05 4.89
C ASP A 821 63.65 1.00 6.00
N LEU A 822 62.82 -0.05 6.12
CA LEU A 822 63.18 -1.38 6.69
C LEU A 822 63.49 -1.43 8.23
N TRP A 823 63.28 -2.48 9.03
CA TRP A 823 62.99 -3.91 8.86
C TRP A 823 62.56 -4.52 10.23
N GLY A 824 61.83 -5.65 10.20
CA GLY A 824 61.95 -6.83 11.12
C GLY A 824 61.37 -6.72 12.55
N LYS A 825 60.43 -7.59 12.98
CA LYS A 825 60.62 -8.96 13.55
C LYS A 825 61.52 -8.93 14.81
N THR A 826 61.21 -9.45 16.01
CA THR A 826 60.35 -10.58 16.46
C THR A 826 60.45 -10.71 18.00
N VAL A 827 59.38 -11.20 18.65
CA VAL A 827 59.34 -12.19 19.79
C VAL A 827 59.73 -11.76 21.23
N ASP A 828 58.78 -12.02 22.15
CA ASP A 828 58.81 -12.48 23.58
C ASP A 828 60.00 -12.10 24.51
N ASP A 829 59.88 -11.89 25.83
CA ASP A 829 59.07 -12.57 26.84
C ASP A 829 59.19 -11.85 28.22
N GLY A 830 58.24 -12.12 29.14
CA GLY A 830 58.42 -12.18 30.62
C GLY A 830 58.56 -10.88 31.46
N ALA A 831 57.55 -10.50 32.26
CA ALA A 831 57.38 -10.82 33.72
C ALA A 831 58.07 -9.80 34.66
N GLN A 832 57.57 -9.33 35.82
CA GLN A 832 56.57 -9.81 36.79
C GLN A 832 56.38 -8.75 37.92
N HIS A 833 55.34 -8.96 38.75
CA HIS A 833 55.06 -8.53 40.17
C HIS A 833 53.70 -7.81 40.29
N GLY A 834 52.68 -8.24 41.08
CA GLY A 834 52.50 -9.40 41.95
C GLY A 834 51.13 -9.37 42.67
N MET A 835 50.50 -10.55 42.83
CA MET A 835 49.84 -11.15 44.03
C MET A 835 48.75 -10.35 44.82
N ALA A 836 47.64 -10.88 45.38
CA ALA A 836 47.13 -12.21 45.79
C ALA A 836 45.58 -12.07 46.06
N LEU A 837 44.66 -12.95 45.62
CA LEU A 837 44.13 -14.21 46.24
C LEU A 837 43.22 -14.07 47.50
N LEU A 838 41.91 -14.40 47.36
CA LEU A 838 41.12 -15.45 48.07
C LEU A 838 39.59 -15.14 48.23
N THR A 839 38.79 -16.17 47.93
CA THR A 839 37.30 -16.38 47.93
C THR A 839 36.67 -16.63 49.32
N PRO A 840 35.42 -17.16 49.48
CA PRO A 840 34.03 -16.75 49.11
C PRO A 840 33.13 -16.68 50.41
N PRO A 841 31.76 -16.72 50.41
CA PRO A 841 30.99 -17.98 50.33
C PRO A 841 29.49 -17.87 49.87
N ALA A 842 28.78 -18.99 50.06
CA ALA A 842 27.43 -19.37 49.63
C ALA A 842 26.24 -18.92 50.51
N GLN A 843 25.02 -19.18 49.99
CA GLN A 843 23.73 -19.54 50.64
C GLN A 843 23.22 -18.80 51.89
N HIS A 844 21.93 -18.43 51.90
CA HIS A 844 21.02 -18.73 53.02
C HIS A 844 19.52 -18.57 52.68
N GLU A 845 18.77 -19.65 52.93
CA GLU A 845 17.35 -19.68 53.28
C GLU A 845 17.11 -19.17 54.71
N ILE A 846 15.84 -18.82 55.03
CA ILE A 846 15.08 -18.91 56.32
C ILE A 846 13.83 -18.01 56.13
N ALA A 847 12.59 -18.28 56.55
CA ALA A 847 11.85 -19.44 57.06
C ALA A 847 10.38 -18.98 57.22
N VAL A 848 9.38 -19.85 57.00
CA VAL A 848 8.10 -19.76 57.75
C VAL A 848 7.54 -21.17 58.01
N GLN A 849 7.57 -21.49 59.31
CA GLN A 849 6.70 -22.30 60.17
C GLN A 849 5.79 -23.43 59.62
N LYS A 850 5.96 -24.56 60.31
CA LYS A 850 5.10 -25.74 60.40
C LYS A 850 3.75 -25.42 61.09
N GLY A 851 2.68 -26.01 60.57
CA GLY A 851 1.41 -26.23 61.28
C GLY A 851 0.79 -27.54 60.77
N ALA A 852 0.55 -28.48 61.68
CA ALA A 852 0.31 -29.89 61.40
C ALA A 852 -1.18 -30.27 61.23
N ASN A 853 -1.38 -31.34 60.46
CA ASN A 853 -2.36 -32.43 60.59
C ASN A 853 -3.87 -32.14 60.65
N ARG A 854 -4.60 -32.66 59.63
CA ARG A 854 -5.54 -33.77 59.85
C ARG A 854 -5.88 -34.51 58.55
N VAL A 855 -5.82 -35.83 58.63
CA VAL A 855 -6.21 -36.83 57.63
C VAL A 855 -7.70 -37.13 57.73
N SER A 856 -8.41 -37.25 56.61
CA SER A 856 -9.54 -38.19 56.48
C SER A 856 -9.64 -38.80 55.07
N SER A 857 -9.48 -40.12 55.07
CA SER A 857 -9.86 -41.19 54.13
C SER A 857 -10.57 -40.88 52.79
N GLN A 858 -9.86 -41.25 51.71
CA GLN A 858 -10.24 -42.24 50.67
C GLN A 858 -11.71 -42.42 50.24
N ARG A 859 -11.92 -42.25 48.92
CA ARG A 859 -12.62 -43.26 48.09
C ARG A 859 -11.86 -43.47 46.77
N THR A 860 -11.46 -44.71 46.56
CA THR A 860 -10.70 -45.26 45.45
C THR A 860 -11.58 -45.45 44.20
N THR A 861 -11.06 -45.07 43.03
CA THR A 861 -11.39 -45.74 41.76
C THR A 861 -10.07 -46.01 41.04
N SER A 862 -9.90 -47.25 40.61
CA SER A 862 -8.65 -47.84 40.10
C SER A 862 -8.14 -47.17 38.82
N PRO A 863 -6.81 -47.13 38.58
CA PRO A 863 -6.24 -46.63 37.33
C PRO A 863 -6.47 -47.65 36.20
N ALA A 864 -6.92 -47.15 35.05
CA ALA A 864 -6.94 -47.92 33.81
C ALA A 864 -5.51 -48.36 33.44
N ALA A 865 -5.36 -49.62 33.05
CA ALA A 865 -4.10 -50.29 32.79
C ALA A 865 -3.22 -49.57 31.76
N VAL A 866 -1.92 -49.48 32.07
CA VAL A 866 -0.86 -49.09 31.15
C VAL A 866 -0.67 -50.21 30.12
N PRO A 867 -0.63 -49.94 28.80
CA PRO A 867 -0.35 -50.99 27.82
C PRO A 867 1.14 -51.40 27.89
N THR A 868 1.41 -52.68 28.06
CA THR A 868 2.75 -53.28 27.91
C THR A 868 3.14 -53.39 26.43
N GLN A 869 4.45 -53.46 26.17
CA GLN A 869 5.19 -53.39 24.88
C GLN A 869 4.72 -54.29 23.71
N GLY A 870 3.63 -55.06 23.83
CA GLY A 870 3.23 -56.11 22.89
C GLY A 870 2.30 -55.72 21.73
N ASP A 871 1.55 -54.61 21.79
CA ASP A 871 0.49 -54.33 20.80
C ASP A 871 0.82 -53.15 19.86
N LEU A 872 1.73 -53.41 18.92
CA LEU A 872 2.20 -52.44 17.92
C LEU A 872 1.66 -52.76 16.51
N ARG A 873 0.35 -52.59 16.28
CA ARG A 873 -0.21 -52.51 14.92
C ARG A 873 -0.40 -51.06 14.48
N ALA A 874 0.16 -50.70 13.33
CA ALA A 874 0.16 -49.34 12.75
C ALA A 874 -1.23 -48.75 12.49
N SER A 875 -2.28 -49.57 12.41
CA SER A 875 -3.67 -49.14 12.16
C SER A 875 -4.32 -48.40 13.33
N ARG A 876 -3.78 -48.50 14.56
CA ARG A 876 -4.37 -47.90 15.77
C ARG A 876 -4.02 -46.43 15.99
N TRP A 877 -3.12 -45.86 15.17
CA TRP A 877 -2.54 -44.53 15.35
C TRP A 877 -2.97 -43.50 14.29
N MET A 878 -3.85 -43.88 13.36
CA MET A 878 -4.43 -42.93 12.41
C MET A 878 -5.37 -41.97 13.13
N GLY A 879 -4.99 -40.69 13.20
CA GLY A 879 -5.76 -39.62 13.83
C GLY A 879 -5.25 -39.13 15.18
N THR A 880 -4.21 -39.74 15.74
CA THR A 880 -3.58 -39.32 17.00
C THR A 880 -2.61 -38.16 16.77
N LEU A 881 -2.72 -37.12 17.59
CA LEU A 881 -1.82 -35.96 17.53
C LEU A 881 -0.70 -36.14 18.56
N VAL A 882 0.55 -35.89 18.19
CA VAL A 882 1.71 -36.13 19.06
C VAL A 882 2.63 -34.93 19.06
N TRP A 883 3.02 -34.46 20.24
CA TRP A 883 4.09 -33.49 20.43
C TRP A 883 5.24 -34.15 21.21
N PHE A 884 6.47 -33.96 20.74
CA PHE A 884 7.68 -34.43 21.43
C PHE A 884 8.33 -33.23 22.12
N THR A 885 8.62 -33.33 23.42
CA THR A 885 9.27 -32.23 24.15
C THR A 885 10.71 -32.00 23.70
N SER A 886 11.36 -33.05 23.17
CA SER A 886 12.74 -33.01 22.66
C SER A 886 12.86 -33.61 21.25
N PRO A 887 12.93 -32.77 20.20
CA PRO A 887 13.14 -33.21 18.82
C PRO A 887 14.53 -33.83 18.58
N GLY A 888 15.54 -33.42 19.35
CA GLY A 888 16.92 -33.93 19.33
C GLY A 888 17.23 -35.07 20.32
N SER A 889 16.19 -35.64 20.94
CA SER A 889 16.30 -36.71 21.93
C SER A 889 17.33 -37.80 21.54
N LYS A 890 18.33 -38.00 22.41
CA LYS A 890 19.28 -39.13 22.33
C LYS A 890 18.65 -40.45 22.80
N CYS A 891 17.43 -40.41 23.32
CA CYS A 891 16.66 -41.58 23.73
C CYS A 891 16.31 -42.43 22.51
N SER A 892 16.81 -43.67 22.50
CA SER A 892 16.53 -44.69 21.49
C SER A 892 15.03 -44.91 21.30
N SER A 893 14.26 -44.93 22.40
CA SER A 893 12.82 -45.08 22.39
C SER A 893 12.12 -43.89 21.71
N CYS A 894 12.51 -42.63 21.98
CA CYS A 894 11.96 -41.46 21.28
C CYS A 894 12.20 -41.49 19.77
N GLN A 895 13.38 -41.95 19.35
CA GLN A 895 13.72 -42.13 17.93
C GLN A 895 12.87 -43.23 17.27
N LEU A 896 12.58 -44.31 18.00
CA LEU A 896 11.66 -45.37 17.57
C LEU A 896 10.22 -44.86 17.41
N TRP A 897 9.70 -44.09 18.38
CA TRP A 897 8.38 -43.44 18.29
C TRP A 897 8.31 -42.48 17.10
N LYS A 898 9.37 -41.70 16.85
CA LYS A 898 9.52 -40.86 15.65
C LYS A 898 9.67 -41.62 14.34
N LYS A 899 9.96 -42.92 14.33
CA LYS A 899 9.90 -43.74 13.11
C LYS A 899 8.50 -44.34 12.88
N LYS A 900 7.73 -44.57 13.95
CA LYS A 900 6.43 -45.25 13.89
C LYS A 900 5.21 -44.33 13.74
N ILE A 901 5.25 -43.10 14.25
CA ILE A 901 4.14 -42.15 14.14
C ILE A 901 4.20 -41.42 12.79
N PRO A 902 3.16 -41.39 11.95
CA PRO A 902 3.16 -40.63 10.69
C PRO A 902 3.52 -39.16 10.92
N GLN A 903 4.30 -38.55 10.01
CA GLN A 903 4.73 -37.15 10.15
C GLN A 903 3.53 -36.18 10.29
N GLU A 904 2.41 -36.49 9.63
CA GLU A 904 1.15 -35.72 9.65
C GLU A 904 0.49 -35.62 11.04
N GLY A 905 0.77 -36.56 11.94
CA GLY A 905 0.26 -36.57 13.31
C GLY A 905 1.11 -35.76 14.28
N ARG A 906 2.29 -35.25 13.87
CA ARG A 906 3.25 -34.59 14.77
C ARG A 906 3.03 -33.09 14.79
N LEU A 907 3.06 -32.50 15.98
CA LEU A 907 2.85 -31.08 16.21
C LEU A 907 4.09 -30.43 16.80
N HIS A 908 4.18 -29.11 16.65
CA HIS A 908 5.36 -28.31 16.97
C HIS A 908 5.36 -27.76 18.40
N SER A 909 4.19 -27.67 19.04
CA SER A 909 4.06 -27.17 20.40
C SER A 909 2.95 -27.90 21.17
N LEU A 910 3.02 -27.80 22.50
CA LEU A 910 1.97 -28.25 23.39
C LEU A 910 0.65 -27.51 23.11
N GLU A 911 0.73 -26.22 22.81
CA GLU A 911 -0.42 -25.36 22.53
C GLU A 911 -1.12 -25.81 21.24
N SER A 912 -0.36 -26.12 20.19
CA SER A 912 -0.88 -26.70 18.94
C SER A 912 -1.51 -28.07 19.14
N LEU A 913 -0.96 -28.88 20.05
CA LEU A 913 -1.54 -30.15 20.47
C LEU A 913 -2.89 -29.94 21.15
N LEU A 914 -2.95 -29.04 22.13
CA LEU A 914 -4.18 -28.75 22.87
C LEU A 914 -5.28 -28.19 21.97
N VAL A 915 -4.95 -27.32 21.00
CA VAL A 915 -5.89 -26.83 19.99
C VAL A 915 -6.36 -27.97 19.09
N GLY A 916 -5.45 -28.84 18.65
CA GLY A 916 -5.75 -30.00 17.82
C GLY A 916 -6.63 -31.06 18.50
N CYS A 917 -6.58 -31.15 19.84
CA CYS A 917 -7.40 -32.05 20.64
C CYS A 917 -8.78 -31.50 21.01
N GLY A 918 -9.21 -30.39 20.40
CA GLY A 918 -10.59 -29.91 20.50
C GLY A 918 -10.83 -28.73 21.45
N ARG A 919 -9.79 -28.04 21.93
CA ARG A 919 -9.94 -26.85 22.80
C ARG A 919 -10.79 -25.71 22.19
N MET A 920 -11.03 -25.70 20.87
CA MET A 920 -11.76 -24.62 20.18
C MET A 920 -12.63 -25.05 18.97
N SER A 921 -13.20 -26.26 18.95
CA SER A 921 -14.16 -26.65 17.89
C SER A 921 -15.42 -27.28 18.50
N ARG A 922 -16.60 -26.74 18.14
CA ARG A 922 -17.91 -27.30 18.48
C ARG A 922 -18.36 -28.44 17.54
N ALA A 923 -17.50 -28.88 16.62
CA ALA A 923 -17.79 -29.97 15.70
C ALA A 923 -16.62 -30.98 15.64
N ASP A 924 -17.03 -32.23 15.87
CA ASP A 924 -16.44 -33.55 15.61
C ASP A 924 -15.16 -34.02 16.34
N VAL A 925 -15.38 -35.10 17.11
CA VAL A 925 -14.53 -36.12 17.76
C VAL A 925 -13.20 -35.62 18.38
N PRO A 926 -13.02 -35.73 19.72
CA PRO A 926 -11.74 -35.46 20.36
C PRO A 926 -10.65 -36.35 19.76
N LYS A 927 -9.68 -35.76 19.05
CA LYS A 927 -8.45 -36.47 18.70
C LYS A 927 -7.60 -36.58 19.97
N GLN A 928 -7.24 -37.80 20.35
CA GLN A 928 -6.34 -38.03 21.48
C GLN A 928 -4.98 -37.40 21.18
N GLY A 929 -4.49 -36.57 22.10
CA GLY A 929 -3.17 -35.95 22.06
C GLY A 929 -2.17 -36.75 22.87
N ILE A 930 -0.92 -36.78 22.45
CA ILE A 930 0.16 -37.44 23.19
C ILE A 930 1.33 -36.49 23.32
N VAL A 931 1.81 -36.32 24.55
CA VAL A 931 3.05 -35.62 24.85
C VAL A 931 4.11 -36.66 25.16
N ILE A 932 5.14 -36.76 24.34
CA ILE A 932 6.28 -37.65 24.58
C ILE A 932 7.40 -36.83 25.19
N ILE A 933 7.72 -37.12 26.44
CA ILE A 933 8.79 -36.49 27.21
C ILE A 933 10.03 -37.38 27.16
N ASP A 934 11.14 -36.85 26.67
CA ASP A 934 12.44 -37.52 26.83
C ASP A 934 12.89 -37.38 28.29
N GLU A 935 13.03 -38.50 28.99
CA GLU A 935 13.44 -38.54 30.40
C GLU A 935 14.94 -38.33 30.59
N ASN A 936 15.71 -38.36 29.50
CA ASN A 936 17.14 -38.04 29.53
C ASN A 936 17.40 -36.55 29.26
N ASP A 937 16.35 -35.75 29.04
CA ASP A 937 16.43 -34.30 28.90
C ASP A 937 16.54 -33.64 30.29
N GLU A 938 17.48 -32.72 30.48
CA GLU A 938 17.69 -32.02 31.75
C GLU A 938 16.45 -31.22 32.19
N ASP A 939 15.61 -30.81 31.22
CA ASP A 939 14.37 -30.08 31.46
C ASP A 939 13.13 -31.00 31.55
N ALA A 940 13.27 -32.32 31.54
CA ALA A 940 12.14 -33.27 31.58
C ALA A 940 11.18 -33.03 32.75
N GLY A 941 11.72 -32.73 33.94
CA GLY A 941 10.94 -32.40 35.13
C GLY A 941 10.11 -31.13 34.96
N LYS A 942 10.70 -30.07 34.37
CA LYS A 942 10.00 -28.81 34.09
C LYS A 942 8.89 -29.00 33.05
N TRP A 943 9.14 -29.83 32.03
CA TRP A 943 8.12 -30.16 31.03
C TRP A 943 6.93 -30.90 31.62
N ARG A 944 7.16 -31.86 32.53
CA ARG A 944 6.07 -32.53 33.25
C ARG A 944 5.25 -31.55 34.06
N GLU A 945 5.89 -30.68 34.83
CA GLU A 945 5.19 -29.70 35.65
C GLU A 945 4.42 -28.69 34.81
N LYS A 946 5.00 -28.20 33.71
CA LYS A 946 4.35 -27.28 32.78
C LYS A 946 3.14 -27.92 32.12
N VAL A 947 3.27 -29.14 31.60
CA VAL A 947 2.15 -29.87 30.96
C VAL A 947 1.07 -30.20 31.99
N ALA A 948 1.45 -30.70 33.18
CA ALA A 948 0.51 -31.01 34.26
C ALA A 948 -0.17 -29.77 34.85
N GLY A 949 0.52 -28.63 34.90
CA GLY A 949 -0.04 -27.34 35.30
C GLY A 949 -1.10 -26.87 34.30
N ILE A 950 -0.79 -26.95 33.01
CA ILE A 950 -1.72 -26.59 31.93
C ILE A 950 -2.93 -27.53 31.90
N LEU A 951 -2.75 -28.85 32.07
CA LEU A 951 -3.87 -29.79 32.16
C LEU A 951 -4.73 -29.58 33.42
N ARG A 952 -4.13 -29.21 34.56
CA ARG A 952 -4.86 -28.87 35.79
C ARG A 952 -5.67 -27.58 35.66
N MET A 953 -5.15 -26.56 34.99
CA MET A 953 -5.86 -25.30 34.75
C MET A 953 -7.06 -25.44 33.80
N HIS A 954 -7.11 -26.50 32.97
CA HIS A 954 -8.10 -26.65 31.91
C HIS A 954 -9.07 -27.84 32.09
N GLY A 955 -8.95 -28.58 33.18
CA GLY A 955 -9.80 -29.74 33.51
C GLY A 955 -9.55 -30.97 32.62
N ASN A 956 -10.00 -32.16 33.06
CA ASN A 956 -9.84 -33.46 32.38
C ASN A 956 -10.58 -33.58 31.02
N HIS A 957 -10.98 -32.46 30.39
CA HIS A 957 -11.73 -32.43 29.14
C HIS A 957 -10.87 -32.53 27.88
N VAL A 958 -9.54 -32.47 28.00
CA VAL A 958 -8.63 -32.68 26.86
C VAL A 958 -8.01 -34.08 26.96
N PRO A 959 -8.22 -34.99 25.98
CA PRO A 959 -7.68 -36.34 26.01
C PRO A 959 -6.18 -36.33 25.67
N VAL A 960 -5.34 -35.78 26.55
CA VAL A 960 -3.88 -35.76 26.39
C VAL A 960 -3.24 -36.80 27.29
N VAL A 961 -2.44 -37.70 26.70
CA VAL A 961 -1.64 -38.69 27.42
C VAL A 961 -0.19 -38.23 27.46
N ILE A 962 0.41 -38.24 28.64
CA ILE A 962 1.84 -37.95 28.81
C ILE A 962 2.59 -39.28 28.88
N LEU A 963 3.55 -39.48 27.98
CA LEU A 963 4.42 -40.65 27.96
C LEU A 963 5.85 -40.21 28.26
N GLY A 964 6.43 -40.79 29.30
CA GLY A 964 7.85 -40.66 29.61
C GLY A 964 8.66 -41.71 28.88
N CYS A 965 9.75 -41.31 28.22
CA CYS A 965 10.57 -42.18 27.40
C CYS A 965 12.00 -42.27 27.97
N LYS A 966 12.39 -43.43 28.52
CA LYS A 966 13.76 -43.71 28.99
C LYS A 966 14.50 -44.57 27.98
N SER A 967 15.83 -44.44 27.91
CA SER A 967 16.68 -45.21 26.98
C SER A 967 16.60 -46.74 27.17
N THR A 968 16.01 -47.20 28.28
CA THR A 968 15.87 -48.60 28.67
C THR A 968 14.44 -49.15 28.57
N SER A 969 13.44 -48.38 28.08
CA SER A 969 12.03 -48.81 28.02
C SER A 969 11.29 -48.37 26.76
#